data_AF-A0A433DAX9-F1
#
_entry.id   AF-A0A433DAX9-F1
#
_cell.length_a   1.000
_cell.length_b   1.000
_cell.length_c   1.000
_cell.angle_alpha   90.00
_cell.angle_beta   90.00
_cell.angle_gamma   90.00
#
_symmetry.space_group_name_H-M   'P 1'
#
loop_
_entity.id
_entity.type
_entity.pdbx_description
1 polymer ?
#
loop_
_entity_poly.entity_id
_entity_poly.type
_entity_poly.pdbx_seq_one_letter_code
_entity_poly.pdbx_strand_id
1 'polypeptide(L)'
;MQVIHNRVQDLYILFTRWGGVGETGMFQKTPFNSMEEAVEEFKKIFKSKTSNLWEHRFSEEFIPKDGRFVVTKLAEKTKPLALKPLDLSKSPRSKLPHSVQDTLKVFCDIASMNKMVDDEKLDLPLGYLTAATVEEGYQLLMEIRDQIKQMEVKKTTTNGILDVKAIKAIRHKLVQLSNQYYTRIPNKDYIRTGIRPLVDLSNVQKEMQRIDNIRYLNSGANMLLGAELRGKEINPLDYCYRAFQCRMDEVEPETEEYKVVSRYMDTTAKNNDYEIIHLFGLDRAGERARFEPFSDDKNRRLLWHGSRLSNFMGILSQGLRVAPFEAEVTGYMFGKGIYFGDMFCKSINYAQEWRSAAGTQAYSCLLLCEVALGDMYEREHSEYMDHAQPGFLSTKGLGMEGPEDNMSLHVRRDGVIIPQGPPTRYEYKKRLDEDGEEISRVLSFNEYIVYDRTQVKMRYLVLVRDKNYCFLCDKSVGSNSVMPLKEFKFKSLPNGVLAGNEYEKLVVKTYLRHEGMTSQELFDGYLEARVLKTEAYRDKWQPVTQLLPTSKVCSGCANDVMNILVYETLTQKKAALPAGVSLRPNCWYGQECRAQGTLKHTMHYNHICRRTKFDDKEEEAAARKRKMRYIVGSDGEDAEDDDGESEDDDEEDEEADEDDEDYDSMAEFIFEDDIER
;
A
#
# COMPACT_ATOMS: atom_id res chain seq x y z
N MET A 1 20.00 21.65 -20.51
CA MET A 1 21.18 21.53 -21.40
C MET A 1 22.10 20.49 -20.79
N GLN A 2 22.72 19.64 -21.60
CA GLN A 2 23.63 18.57 -21.16
C GLN A 2 24.77 18.41 -22.17
N VAL A 3 25.97 18.05 -21.70
CA VAL A 3 27.06 17.57 -22.55
C VAL A 3 27.13 16.06 -22.36
N ILE A 4 27.03 15.30 -23.45
CA ILE A 4 26.96 13.84 -23.44
C ILE A 4 28.15 13.30 -24.21
N HIS A 5 28.95 12.42 -23.59
CA HIS A 5 30.04 11.72 -24.28
C HIS A 5 29.52 10.40 -24.86
N ASN A 6 29.54 10.30 -26.19
CA ASN A 6 29.32 9.03 -26.87
C ASN A 6 30.64 8.27 -26.93
N ARG A 7 30.81 7.28 -26.04
CA ARG A 7 32.05 6.49 -25.93
C ARG A 7 32.35 5.62 -27.15
N VAL A 8 31.33 5.24 -27.92
CA VAL A 8 31.49 4.36 -29.09
C VAL A 8 32.04 5.13 -30.29
N GLN A 9 31.54 6.35 -30.49
CA GLN A 9 31.95 7.23 -31.61
C GLN A 9 33.00 8.27 -31.19
N ASP A 10 33.44 8.21 -29.93
CA ASP A 10 34.28 9.20 -29.25
C ASP A 10 33.94 10.66 -29.59
N LEU A 11 32.66 11.00 -29.41
CA LEU A 11 32.10 12.30 -29.78
C LEU A 11 31.38 12.93 -28.60
N TYR A 12 31.54 14.24 -28.42
CA TYR A 12 30.82 15.01 -27.41
C TYR A 12 29.61 15.69 -28.04
N ILE A 13 28.43 15.42 -27.50
CA ILE A 13 27.18 15.98 -28.00
C ILE A 13 26.65 16.99 -26.99
N LEU A 14 26.61 18.25 -27.38
CA LEU A 14 25.87 19.28 -26.65
C LEU A 14 24.39 19.15 -26.98
N PHE A 15 23.63 18.63 -26.01
CA PHE A 15 22.18 18.50 -26.10
C PHE A 15 21.49 19.70 -25.46
N THR A 16 20.72 20.42 -26.25
CA THR A 16 19.86 21.52 -25.80
C THR A 16 18.42 21.22 -26.14
N ARG A 17 17.51 21.45 -25.19
CA ARG A 17 16.06 21.27 -25.35
C ARG A 17 15.35 22.46 -24.73
N TRP A 18 14.36 23.01 -25.42
CA TRP A 18 13.58 24.17 -24.97
C TRP A 18 12.14 24.08 -25.48
N GLY A 19 11.20 24.63 -24.73
CA GLY A 19 9.78 24.61 -25.06
C GLY A 19 8.95 25.06 -23.87
N GLY A 20 7.63 25.01 -24.01
CA GLY A 20 6.75 25.10 -22.85
C GLY A 20 7.13 24.04 -21.83
N VAL A 21 7.17 24.43 -20.56
CA VAL A 21 7.26 23.44 -19.48
C VAL A 21 5.98 22.62 -19.58
N GLY A 22 6.08 21.31 -19.87
CA GLY A 22 4.89 20.54 -20.27
C GLY A 22 4.93 19.95 -21.67
N GLU A 23 5.97 20.22 -22.46
CA GLU A 23 5.92 19.92 -23.88
C GLU A 23 7.19 19.21 -24.34
N THR A 24 7.08 18.44 -25.42
CA THR A 24 8.25 17.86 -26.10
C THR A 24 9.25 18.97 -26.44
N GLY A 25 8.73 20.14 -26.85
CA GLY A 25 9.53 21.30 -27.21
C GLY A 25 10.37 21.04 -28.47
N MET A 26 11.29 21.94 -28.75
CA MET A 26 12.34 21.76 -29.75
C MET A 26 13.63 21.32 -29.06
N PHE A 27 14.46 20.59 -29.79
CA PHE A 27 15.79 20.20 -29.32
C PHE A 27 16.82 20.34 -30.42
N GLN A 28 18.07 20.45 -30.01
CA GLN A 28 19.23 20.48 -30.90
C GLN A 28 20.33 19.62 -30.29
N LYS A 29 20.95 18.82 -31.16
CA LYS A 29 22.14 18.01 -30.86
C LYS A 29 23.29 18.59 -31.67
N THR A 30 24.23 19.25 -31.00
CA THR A 30 25.41 19.81 -31.67
C THR A 30 26.61 18.92 -31.36
N PRO A 31 27.21 18.25 -32.35
CA PRO A 31 28.38 17.41 -32.15
C PRO A 31 29.65 18.25 -32.04
N PHE A 32 30.60 17.77 -31.23
CA PHE A 32 31.93 18.33 -31.01
C PHE A 32 32.95 17.19 -30.90
N ASN A 33 34.13 17.40 -31.47
CA ASN A 33 35.21 16.41 -31.47
C ASN A 33 36.04 16.43 -30.17
N SER A 34 35.91 17.47 -29.35
CA SER A 34 36.60 17.59 -28.06
C SER A 34 35.63 17.97 -26.95
N MET A 35 35.97 17.58 -25.72
CA MET A 35 35.19 17.91 -24.53
C MET A 35 35.23 19.43 -24.28
N GLU A 36 36.38 20.04 -24.51
CA GLU A 36 36.65 21.44 -24.24
C GLU A 36 35.76 22.35 -25.09
N GLU A 37 35.64 22.07 -26.39
CA GLU A 37 34.75 22.82 -27.31
C GLU A 37 33.28 22.68 -26.91
N ALA A 38 32.84 21.47 -26.56
CA ALA A 38 31.48 21.23 -26.12
C ALA A 38 31.15 21.99 -24.82
N VAL A 39 32.09 22.04 -23.88
CA VAL A 39 31.96 22.77 -22.61
C VAL A 39 31.98 24.28 -22.83
N GLU A 40 32.81 24.79 -23.73
CA GLU A 40 32.86 26.22 -24.04
C GLU A 40 31.55 26.71 -24.66
N GLU A 41 31.03 26.00 -25.67
CA GLU A 41 29.75 26.35 -26.28
C GLU A 41 28.59 26.18 -25.29
N PHE A 42 28.64 25.17 -24.41
CA PHE A 42 27.69 25.02 -23.31
C PHE A 42 27.67 26.26 -22.41
N LYS A 43 28.83 26.73 -21.95
CA LYS A 43 28.95 27.91 -21.07
C LYS A 43 28.47 29.18 -21.77
N LYS A 44 28.76 29.32 -23.06
CA LYS A 44 28.31 30.45 -23.89
C LYS A 44 26.79 30.48 -24.05
N ILE A 45 26.16 29.35 -24.35
CA ILE A 45 24.69 29.26 -24.43
C ILE A 45 24.09 29.52 -23.04
N PHE A 46 24.67 28.96 -21.97
CA PHE A 46 24.21 29.21 -20.60
C PHE A 46 24.25 30.70 -20.24
N LYS A 47 25.37 31.39 -20.51
CA LYS A 47 25.52 32.83 -20.27
C LYS A 47 24.54 33.65 -21.11
N SER A 48 24.31 33.26 -22.36
CA SER A 48 23.29 33.90 -23.20
C SER A 48 21.87 33.75 -22.63
N LYS A 49 21.52 32.58 -22.10
CA LYS A 49 20.17 32.31 -21.57
C LYS A 49 19.93 32.88 -20.18
N THR A 50 20.94 32.90 -19.30
CA THR A 50 20.81 33.30 -17.90
C THR A 50 21.39 34.68 -17.59
N SER A 51 22.24 35.22 -18.47
CA SER A 51 23.08 36.41 -18.22
C SER A 51 24.04 36.28 -17.04
N ASN A 52 24.37 35.05 -16.64
CA ASN A 52 25.28 34.72 -15.54
C ASN A 52 26.36 33.74 -16.03
N LEU A 53 27.50 33.69 -15.35
CA LEU A 53 28.55 32.69 -15.62
C LEU A 53 28.11 31.32 -15.10
N TRP A 54 28.54 30.25 -15.77
CA TRP A 54 28.17 28.87 -15.39
C TRP A 54 28.71 28.48 -14.01
N GLU A 55 29.88 29.01 -13.69
CA GLU A 55 30.58 28.80 -12.43
C GLU A 55 29.73 29.29 -11.25
N HIS A 56 28.95 30.35 -11.46
CA HIS A 56 28.16 31.01 -10.41
C HIS A 56 26.77 30.38 -10.21
N ARG A 57 26.39 29.37 -11.02
CA ARG A 57 25.01 28.84 -11.16
C ARG A 57 24.27 28.46 -9.87
N PHE A 58 24.98 28.19 -8.77
CA PHE A 58 24.41 27.85 -7.45
C PHE A 58 25.00 28.68 -6.31
N SER A 59 25.69 29.78 -6.64
CA SER A 59 26.29 30.70 -5.68
C SER A 59 25.42 31.95 -5.53
N GLU A 60 25.69 32.74 -4.48
CA GLU A 60 25.06 34.05 -4.27
C GLU A 60 25.37 35.06 -5.39
N GLU A 61 26.41 34.80 -6.18
CA GLU A 61 26.79 35.62 -7.33
C GLU A 61 25.88 35.43 -8.55
N PHE A 62 24.93 34.47 -8.52
CA PHE A 62 23.91 34.34 -9.54
C PHE A 62 22.82 35.39 -9.32
N ILE A 63 22.72 36.38 -10.21
CA ILE A 63 21.74 37.46 -10.11
C ILE A 63 20.62 37.21 -11.14
N PRO A 64 19.39 36.89 -10.70
CA PRO A 64 18.25 36.76 -11.60
C PRO A 64 17.95 38.07 -12.34
N LYS A 65 17.74 38.00 -13.66
CA LYS A 65 17.39 39.17 -14.49
C LYS A 65 16.05 38.95 -15.18
N ASP A 66 15.29 40.04 -15.34
CA ASP A 66 14.00 40.01 -16.01
C ASP A 66 14.13 39.50 -17.46
N GLY A 67 13.22 38.62 -17.88
CA GLY A 67 13.25 37.98 -19.19
C GLY A 67 14.39 36.97 -19.43
N ARG A 68 15.18 36.59 -18.41
CA ARG A 68 16.25 35.58 -18.51
C ARG A 68 15.91 34.31 -17.69
N PHE A 69 16.51 33.20 -18.08
CA PHE A 69 16.31 31.92 -17.40
C PHE A 69 17.04 31.87 -16.05
N VAL A 70 16.44 31.18 -15.07
CA VAL A 70 17.03 30.90 -13.76
C VAL A 70 17.38 29.41 -13.68
N VAL A 71 18.48 29.08 -13.01
CA VAL A 71 18.90 27.68 -12.83
C VAL A 71 18.10 27.03 -11.72
N THR A 72 17.60 25.82 -11.98
CA THR A 72 16.96 24.98 -10.95
C THR A 72 17.92 23.84 -10.61
N LYS A 73 18.21 23.64 -9.32
CA LYS A 73 19.08 22.54 -8.86
C LYS A 73 18.27 21.24 -8.91
N LEU A 74 18.62 20.34 -9.84
CA LEU A 74 18.06 18.99 -9.82
C LEU A 74 18.49 18.29 -8.53
N ALA A 75 17.56 17.63 -7.85
CA ALA A 75 17.88 16.83 -6.66
C ALA A 75 18.95 15.79 -7.03
N GLU A 76 20.00 15.68 -6.21
CA GLU A 76 21.01 14.64 -6.40
C GLU A 76 20.33 13.28 -6.24
N LYS A 77 20.41 12.44 -7.28
CA LYS A 77 19.93 11.07 -7.22
C LYS A 77 20.90 10.26 -6.37
N THR A 78 20.69 10.23 -5.05
CA THR A 78 21.35 9.25 -4.18
C THR A 78 20.90 7.84 -4.58
N LYS A 79 21.79 6.83 -4.52
CA LYS A 79 21.47 5.46 -4.95
C LYS A 79 20.26 4.94 -4.15
N PRO A 80 19.18 4.45 -4.80
CA PRO A 80 17.93 4.04 -4.15
C PRO A 80 18.14 2.96 -3.06
N LEU A 81 17.79 3.27 -1.81
CA LEU A 81 17.46 2.31 -0.76
C LEU A 81 16.06 1.79 -1.08
N ALA A 82 16.01 0.71 -1.86
CA ALA A 82 14.77 0.07 -2.21
C ALA A 82 14.17 -0.62 -0.98
N LEU A 83 12.93 -0.29 -0.64
CA LEU A 83 12.15 -1.07 0.33
C LEU A 83 12.00 -2.51 -0.18
N LYS A 84 12.35 -3.48 0.66
CA LYS A 84 12.23 -4.92 0.36
C LYS A 84 11.22 -5.58 1.29
N PRO A 85 10.40 -6.52 0.79
CA PRO A 85 9.51 -7.33 1.63
C PRO A 85 10.22 -7.82 2.90
N LEU A 86 9.55 -7.65 4.05
CA LEU A 86 10.12 -8.05 5.34
C LEU A 86 10.30 -9.56 5.40
N ASP A 87 11.56 -10.01 5.51
CA ASP A 87 11.88 -11.42 5.72
C ASP A 87 11.86 -11.77 7.21
N LEU A 88 10.68 -12.18 7.67
CA LEU A 88 10.47 -12.58 9.07
C LEU A 88 11.17 -13.90 9.42
N SER A 89 11.59 -14.72 8.44
CA SER A 89 12.22 -16.03 8.69
C SER A 89 13.63 -15.92 9.27
N LYS A 90 14.32 -14.81 8.97
CA LYS A 90 15.69 -14.52 9.44
C LYS A 90 15.73 -13.67 10.70
N SER A 91 14.57 -13.31 11.23
CA SER A 91 14.43 -12.39 12.35
C SER A 91 14.16 -13.14 13.66
N PRO A 92 14.49 -12.57 14.83
CA PRO A 92 14.04 -13.11 16.11
C PRO A 92 12.51 -13.28 16.15
N ARG A 93 12.01 -14.25 16.91
CA ARG A 93 10.56 -14.45 17.08
C ARG A 93 9.92 -13.22 17.73
N SER A 94 8.82 -12.74 17.16
CA SER A 94 8.05 -11.62 17.73
C SER A 94 7.51 -11.96 19.11
N LYS A 95 7.49 -10.96 20.00
CA LYS A 95 6.89 -11.05 21.35
C LYS A 95 5.46 -10.51 21.41
N LEU A 96 4.93 -10.02 20.29
CA LEU A 96 3.60 -9.42 20.22
C LEU A 96 2.51 -10.50 20.18
N PRO A 97 1.28 -10.20 20.63
CA PRO A 97 0.13 -11.05 20.39
C PRO A 97 -0.09 -11.32 18.89
N HIS A 98 -0.65 -12.48 18.55
CA HIS A 98 -0.87 -12.88 17.16
C HIS A 98 -1.76 -11.88 16.40
N SER A 99 -2.80 -11.36 17.04
CA SER A 99 -3.69 -10.34 16.46
C SER A 99 -2.97 -9.05 16.08
N VAL A 100 -2.05 -8.59 16.94
CA VAL A 100 -1.20 -7.43 16.67
C VAL A 100 -0.25 -7.74 15.52
N GLN A 101 0.39 -8.91 15.51
CA GLN A 101 1.26 -9.32 14.40
C GLN A 101 0.51 -9.37 13.07
N ASP A 102 -0.68 -9.94 13.05
CA ASP A 102 -1.51 -10.05 11.83
C ASP A 102 -1.88 -8.66 11.31
N THR A 103 -2.30 -7.75 12.19
CA THR A 103 -2.58 -6.36 11.82
C THR A 103 -1.34 -5.63 11.30
N LEU A 104 -0.18 -5.85 11.91
CA LEU A 104 1.08 -5.26 11.46
C LEU A 104 1.53 -5.79 10.11
N LYS A 105 1.28 -7.07 9.79
CA LYS A 105 1.54 -7.62 8.44
C LYS A 105 0.71 -6.91 7.38
N VAL A 106 -0.54 -6.53 7.69
CA VAL A 106 -1.36 -5.71 6.78
C VAL A 106 -0.74 -4.34 6.56
N PHE A 107 -0.30 -3.66 7.63
CA PHE A 107 0.26 -2.30 7.52
C PHE A 107 1.66 -2.25 6.92
N CYS A 108 2.47 -3.29 7.15
CA CYS A 108 3.85 -3.38 6.67
C CYS A 108 3.95 -4.01 5.27
N ASP A 109 2.84 -4.11 4.53
CA ASP A 109 2.87 -4.64 3.17
C ASP A 109 3.50 -3.63 2.19
N ILE A 110 4.68 -4.00 1.69
CA ILE A 110 5.45 -3.15 0.78
C ILE A 110 4.81 -3.08 -0.61
N ALA A 111 4.03 -4.07 -1.02
CA ALA A 111 3.29 -4.01 -2.27
C ALA A 111 2.21 -2.91 -2.21
N SER A 112 1.40 -2.87 -1.15
CA SER A 112 0.45 -1.77 -0.89
C SER A 112 1.15 -0.41 -0.79
N MET A 113 2.30 -0.31 -0.11
CA MET A 113 3.05 0.96 -0.05
C MET A 113 3.55 1.42 -1.42
N ASN A 114 4.15 0.53 -2.21
CA ASN A 114 4.65 0.85 -3.55
C ASN A 114 3.51 1.26 -4.48
N LYS A 115 2.35 0.60 -4.38
CA LYS A 115 1.17 1.07 -5.10
C LYS A 115 0.77 2.48 -4.69
N MET A 116 0.79 2.80 -3.41
CA MET A 116 0.44 4.16 -2.98
C MET A 116 1.41 5.19 -3.58
N VAL A 117 2.72 4.88 -3.68
CA VAL A 117 3.68 5.72 -4.42
C VAL A 117 3.23 5.95 -5.86
N ASP A 118 2.76 4.90 -6.53
CA ASP A 118 2.28 4.95 -7.91
C ASP A 118 0.96 5.74 -8.04
N ASP A 119 -0.01 5.53 -7.14
CA ASP A 119 -1.29 6.24 -7.11
C ASP A 119 -1.08 7.73 -6.81
N GLU A 120 -0.14 8.06 -5.91
CA GLU A 120 0.35 9.41 -5.66
C GLU A 120 1.37 9.88 -6.71
N LYS A 121 1.64 9.08 -7.74
CA LYS A 121 2.49 9.41 -8.89
C LYS A 121 3.88 9.95 -8.49
N LEU A 122 4.42 9.53 -7.36
CA LEU A 122 5.70 10.04 -6.84
C LEU A 122 6.85 9.41 -7.61
N ASP A 123 7.67 10.23 -8.28
CA ASP A 123 8.85 9.77 -9.03
C ASP A 123 10.10 9.69 -8.14
N LEU A 124 9.94 9.16 -6.92
CA LEU A 124 11.03 8.89 -5.99
C LEU A 124 10.73 7.59 -5.23
N PRO A 125 11.75 6.77 -4.96
CA PRO A 125 11.60 5.66 -4.03
C PRO A 125 11.24 6.18 -2.63
N LEU A 126 10.52 5.34 -1.89
CA LEU A 126 10.21 5.62 -0.50
C LEU A 126 11.47 5.65 0.38
N GLY A 127 11.47 6.53 1.40
CA GLY A 127 12.63 6.78 2.27
C GLY A 127 13.60 7.86 1.77
N TYR A 128 13.40 8.40 0.56
CA TYR A 128 14.22 9.49 -0.01
C TYR A 128 13.75 10.86 0.44
N LEU A 129 12.48 10.98 0.76
CA LEU A 129 11.90 12.24 1.16
C LEU A 129 12.23 12.46 2.63
N THR A 130 13.11 13.42 2.92
CA THR A 130 13.29 13.84 4.31
C THR A 130 12.04 14.60 4.77
N ALA A 131 11.75 14.60 6.08
CA ALA A 131 10.66 15.42 6.62
C ALA A 131 10.79 16.89 6.22
N ALA A 132 12.03 17.41 6.16
CA ALA A 132 12.35 18.76 5.71
C ALA A 132 11.98 18.97 4.22
N THR A 133 12.28 18.03 3.34
CA THR A 133 11.93 18.12 1.91
C THR A 133 10.41 18.18 1.71
N VAL A 134 9.66 17.39 2.47
CA VAL A 134 8.19 17.40 2.38
C VAL A 134 7.61 18.71 2.94
N GLU A 135 8.21 19.25 4.00
CA GLU A 135 7.87 20.57 4.52
C GLU A 135 8.16 21.69 3.52
N GLU A 136 9.35 21.71 2.91
CA GLU A 136 9.71 22.65 1.84
C GLU A 136 8.71 22.60 0.69
N GLY A 137 8.34 21.39 0.25
CA GLY A 137 7.33 21.20 -0.80
C GLY A 137 5.97 21.81 -0.42
N TYR A 138 5.56 21.65 0.84
CA TYR A 138 4.32 22.20 1.35
C TYR A 138 4.33 23.75 1.39
N GLN A 139 5.43 24.34 1.86
CA GLN A 139 5.61 25.81 1.87
C GLN A 139 5.61 26.39 0.46
N LEU A 140 6.19 25.69 -0.52
CA LEU A 140 6.12 26.11 -1.93
C LEU A 140 4.68 26.11 -2.47
N LEU A 141 3.87 25.11 -2.15
CA LEU A 141 2.46 25.08 -2.56
C LEU A 141 1.65 26.22 -1.94
N MET A 142 1.98 26.60 -0.71
CA MET A 142 1.39 27.77 -0.08
C MET A 142 1.70 29.06 -0.82
N GLU A 143 2.99 29.31 -1.11
CA GLU A 143 3.39 30.51 -1.82
C GLU A 143 2.70 30.59 -3.19
N ILE A 144 2.58 29.45 -3.89
CA ILE A 144 1.86 29.35 -5.16
C ILE A 144 0.40 29.76 -4.98
N ARG A 145 -0.29 29.24 -3.96
CA ARG A 145 -1.68 29.60 -3.66
C ARG A 145 -1.83 31.11 -3.44
N ASP A 146 -0.99 31.69 -2.58
CA ASP A 146 -1.08 33.11 -2.25
C ASP A 146 -0.85 34.00 -3.48
N GLN A 147 0.07 33.59 -4.36
CA GLN A 147 0.27 34.24 -5.66
C GLN A 147 -0.98 34.12 -6.57
N ILE A 148 -1.67 32.98 -6.59
CA ILE A 148 -2.92 32.80 -7.35
C ILE A 148 -4.01 33.73 -6.80
N LYS A 149 -4.20 33.80 -5.49
CA LYS A 149 -5.17 34.72 -4.85
C LYS A 149 -4.89 36.18 -5.20
N GLN A 150 -3.62 36.60 -5.14
CA GLN A 150 -3.21 37.94 -5.55
C GLN A 150 -3.49 38.21 -7.04
N MET A 151 -3.30 37.20 -7.90
CA MET A 151 -3.64 37.29 -9.32
C MET A 151 -5.15 37.47 -9.53
N GLU A 152 -6.00 36.81 -8.75
CA GLU A 152 -7.46 36.96 -8.82
C GLU A 152 -7.91 38.35 -8.38
N VAL A 153 -7.41 38.87 -7.26
CA VAL A 153 -7.70 40.24 -6.80
C VAL A 153 -7.28 41.29 -7.84
N LYS A 154 -6.12 41.12 -8.47
CA LYS A 154 -5.63 42.03 -9.52
C LYS A 154 -6.39 41.92 -10.85
N LYS A 155 -7.18 40.87 -11.06
CA LYS A 155 -8.14 40.79 -12.18
C LYS A 155 -9.43 41.56 -11.88
N THR A 156 -9.82 41.69 -10.61
CA THR A 156 -11.07 42.32 -10.17
C THR A 156 -10.92 43.78 -9.72
N THR A 157 -9.72 44.29 -9.49
CA THR A 157 -9.52 45.65 -8.97
C THR A 157 -9.67 46.75 -10.05
N THR A 158 -10.82 47.44 -9.97
CA THR A 158 -11.15 48.87 -10.20
C THR A 158 -10.77 49.55 -11.53
N ASN A 159 -11.80 49.99 -12.28
CA ASN A 159 -11.79 50.82 -13.51
C ASN A 159 -11.50 50.11 -14.86
N GLY A 160 -11.62 48.78 -14.94
CA GLY A 160 -11.59 48.08 -16.24
C GLY A 160 -10.23 48.05 -16.94
N ILE A 161 -9.15 48.47 -16.27
CA ILE A 161 -7.78 48.40 -16.79
C ILE A 161 -7.07 47.23 -16.08
N LEU A 162 -6.88 46.12 -16.80
CA LEU A 162 -6.07 45.00 -16.34
C LEU A 162 -4.61 45.46 -16.19
N ASP A 163 -4.00 45.28 -15.02
CA ASP A 163 -2.54 45.43 -14.87
C ASP A 163 -1.84 44.21 -15.49
N VAL A 164 -1.75 44.23 -16.82
CA VAL A 164 -1.15 43.16 -17.64
C VAL A 164 0.29 42.89 -17.21
N LYS A 165 1.02 43.92 -16.74
CA LYS A 165 2.42 43.79 -16.31
C LYS A 165 2.51 43.03 -14.98
N ALA A 166 1.69 43.38 -13.99
CA ALA A 166 1.64 42.65 -12.73
C ALA A 166 1.14 41.21 -12.89
N ILE A 167 0.12 40.98 -13.72
CA ILE A 167 -0.39 39.62 -14.00
C ILE A 167 0.69 38.76 -14.67
N LYS A 168 1.44 39.33 -15.63
CA LYS A 168 2.56 38.62 -16.28
C LYS A 168 3.68 38.30 -15.30
N ALA A 169 4.00 39.22 -14.39
CA ALA A 169 5.00 39.00 -13.33
C ALA A 169 4.57 37.89 -12.37
N ILE A 170 3.31 37.87 -11.94
CA ILE A 170 2.77 36.79 -11.08
C ILE A 170 2.81 35.44 -11.80
N ARG A 171 2.40 35.38 -13.07
CA ARG A 171 2.50 34.15 -13.87
C ARG A 171 3.94 33.63 -13.97
N HIS A 172 4.91 34.52 -14.17
CA HIS A 172 6.32 34.13 -14.19
C HIS A 172 6.78 33.58 -12.83
N LYS A 173 6.35 34.21 -11.72
CA LYS A 173 6.63 33.72 -10.37
C LYS A 173 5.98 32.36 -10.11
N LEU A 174 4.74 32.15 -10.53
CA LEU A 174 4.04 30.86 -10.43
C LEU A 174 4.78 29.75 -11.19
N VAL A 175 5.31 30.03 -12.38
CA VAL A 175 6.14 29.07 -13.12
C VAL A 175 7.41 28.71 -12.34
N GLN A 176 8.09 29.70 -11.76
CA GLN A 176 9.30 29.46 -10.96
C GLN A 176 9.00 28.63 -9.71
N LEU A 177 7.97 28.99 -8.95
CA LEU A 177 7.56 28.27 -7.74
C LEU A 177 7.11 26.84 -8.06
N SER A 178 6.33 26.66 -9.13
CA SER A 178 5.92 25.32 -9.59
C SER A 178 7.11 24.46 -9.96
N ASN A 179 8.12 25.01 -10.66
CA ASN A 179 9.34 24.28 -10.98
C ASN A 179 10.11 23.89 -9.72
N GLN A 180 10.22 24.77 -8.74
CA GLN A 180 10.85 24.46 -7.45
C GLN A 180 10.09 23.33 -6.74
N TYR A 181 8.76 23.42 -6.70
CA TYR A 181 7.89 22.40 -6.10
C TYR A 181 8.11 21.02 -6.73
N TYR A 182 7.96 20.89 -8.05
CA TYR A 182 8.13 19.60 -8.74
C TYR A 182 9.57 19.10 -8.79
N THR A 183 10.55 19.97 -8.51
CA THR A 183 11.94 19.54 -8.30
C THR A 183 12.13 18.89 -6.94
N ARG A 184 11.41 19.37 -5.91
CA ARG A 184 11.44 18.79 -4.56
C ARG A 184 10.57 17.55 -4.45
N ILE A 185 9.36 17.60 -5.01
CA ILE A 185 8.35 16.54 -4.95
C ILE A 185 8.00 16.15 -6.40
N PRO A 186 8.83 15.33 -7.04
CA PRO A 186 8.67 15.00 -8.44
C PRO A 186 7.44 14.12 -8.67
N ASN A 187 6.85 14.28 -9.85
CA ASN A 187 5.63 13.58 -10.23
C ASN A 187 5.86 12.88 -11.59
N LYS A 188 5.55 11.57 -11.64
CA LYS A 188 5.80 10.66 -12.77
C LYS A 188 5.11 11.13 -14.05
N ASP A 189 3.94 11.77 -13.96
CA ASP A 189 3.19 12.23 -15.13
C ASP A 189 3.96 13.30 -15.93
N TYR A 190 4.76 14.11 -15.24
CA TYR A 190 5.49 15.22 -15.85
C TYR A 190 6.80 14.80 -16.51
N ILE A 191 7.26 13.56 -16.33
CA ILE A 191 8.39 13.02 -17.11
C ILE A 191 7.98 12.94 -18.58
N ARG A 192 6.74 12.47 -18.84
CA ARG A 192 6.21 12.28 -20.20
C ARG A 192 5.56 13.53 -20.77
N THR A 193 4.85 14.27 -19.92
CA THR A 193 4.04 15.42 -20.35
C THR A 193 4.64 16.75 -19.95
N GLY A 194 5.88 16.80 -19.45
CA GLY A 194 6.56 18.00 -18.91
C GLY A 194 5.85 18.66 -17.72
N ILE A 195 6.56 19.48 -16.95
CA ILE A 195 5.97 20.15 -15.76
C ILE A 195 5.00 21.25 -16.20
N ARG A 196 3.73 21.21 -15.78
CA ARG A 196 2.81 22.34 -15.98
C ARG A 196 2.80 23.26 -14.76
N PRO A 197 2.84 24.59 -14.93
CA PRO A 197 2.76 25.50 -13.80
C PRO A 197 1.39 25.40 -13.11
N LEU A 198 1.40 25.42 -11.79
CA LEU A 198 0.21 25.50 -10.96
C LEU A 198 -0.33 26.94 -11.04
N VAL A 199 -1.47 27.11 -11.69
CA VAL A 199 -2.07 28.43 -11.99
C VAL A 199 -3.51 28.58 -11.50
N ASP A 200 -4.09 27.50 -11.02
CA ASP A 200 -5.44 27.42 -10.48
C ASP A 200 -5.42 26.77 -9.10
N LEU A 201 -6.34 27.21 -8.23
CA LEU A 201 -6.43 26.69 -6.88
C LEU A 201 -6.72 25.19 -6.86
N SER A 202 -7.57 24.67 -7.75
CA SER A 202 -7.94 23.25 -7.76
C SER A 202 -6.73 22.31 -7.89
N ASN A 203 -5.79 22.62 -8.77
CA ASN A 203 -4.59 21.80 -8.94
C ASN A 203 -3.61 21.94 -7.76
N VAL A 204 -3.48 23.13 -7.16
CA VAL A 204 -2.69 23.30 -5.92
C VAL A 204 -3.24 22.40 -4.82
N GLN A 205 -4.55 22.33 -4.66
CA GLN A 205 -5.20 21.53 -3.62
C GLN A 205 -4.95 20.04 -3.80
N LYS A 206 -5.06 19.52 -5.03
CA LYS A 206 -4.74 18.13 -5.35
C LYS A 206 -3.31 17.80 -4.95
N GLU A 207 -2.37 18.71 -5.24
CA GLU A 207 -0.97 18.54 -4.84
C GLU A 207 -0.76 18.66 -3.33
N MET A 208 -1.53 19.48 -2.62
CA MET A 208 -1.49 19.56 -1.15
C MET A 208 -1.97 18.25 -0.50
N GLN A 209 -3.10 17.71 -0.96
CA GLN A 209 -3.61 16.43 -0.46
C GLN A 209 -2.65 15.27 -0.78
N ARG A 210 -2.04 15.31 -1.98
CA ARG A 210 -0.97 14.39 -2.37
C ARG A 210 0.23 14.48 -1.41
N ILE A 211 0.69 15.68 -1.04
CA ILE A 211 1.76 15.83 -0.05
C ILE A 211 1.37 15.24 1.31
N ASP A 212 0.15 15.45 1.79
CA ASP A 212 -0.28 14.92 3.08
C ASP A 212 -0.27 13.38 3.09
N ASN A 213 -0.70 12.76 2.00
CA ASN A 213 -0.58 11.31 1.77
C ASN A 213 0.89 10.87 1.76
N ILE A 214 1.75 11.58 1.02
CA ILE A 214 3.20 11.32 0.97
C ILE A 214 3.84 11.42 2.37
N ARG A 215 3.40 12.34 3.23
CA ARG A 215 3.93 12.49 4.61
C ARG A 215 3.69 11.23 5.44
N TYR A 216 2.47 10.68 5.43
CA TYR A 216 2.17 9.45 6.16
C TYR A 216 2.94 8.27 5.60
N LEU A 217 2.95 8.13 4.27
CA LEU A 217 3.65 7.06 3.58
C LEU A 217 5.17 7.09 3.85
N ASN A 218 5.78 8.27 3.79
CA ASN A 218 7.21 8.45 4.08
C ASN A 218 7.56 8.11 5.53
N SER A 219 6.65 8.41 6.46
CA SER A 219 6.82 8.02 7.87
C SER A 219 6.80 6.50 8.03
N GLY A 220 5.86 5.82 7.38
CA GLY A 220 5.80 4.35 7.37
C GLY A 220 7.04 3.72 6.72
N ALA A 221 7.48 4.25 5.58
CA ALA A 221 8.69 3.80 4.89
C ALA A 221 9.95 3.92 5.75
N ASN A 222 10.14 5.05 6.43
CA ASN A 222 11.28 5.26 7.32
C ASN A 222 11.28 4.26 8.50
N MET A 223 10.10 3.89 9.01
CA MET A 223 9.99 2.85 10.03
C MET A 223 10.38 1.48 9.49
N LEU A 224 9.94 1.13 8.29
CA LEU A 224 10.31 -0.15 7.64
C LEU A 224 11.80 -0.24 7.36
N LEU A 225 12.42 0.85 6.87
CA LEU A 225 13.88 0.90 6.68
C LEU A 225 14.63 0.73 8.00
N GLY A 226 14.15 1.36 9.07
CA GLY A 226 14.69 1.17 10.42
C GLY A 226 14.52 -0.27 10.93
N ALA A 227 13.38 -0.90 10.63
CA ALA A 227 13.09 -2.28 10.99
C ALA A 227 13.98 -3.26 10.24
N GLU A 228 14.23 -3.04 8.93
CA GLU A 228 15.15 -3.84 8.12
C GLU A 228 16.59 -3.73 8.65
N LEU A 229 17.07 -2.50 8.91
CA LEU A 229 18.41 -2.25 9.44
C LEU A 229 18.66 -3.00 10.75
N ARG A 230 17.63 -3.11 11.59
CA ARG A 230 17.68 -3.73 12.93
C ARG A 230 17.14 -5.16 12.94
N GLY A 231 16.82 -5.75 11.79
CA GLY A 231 16.11 -7.04 11.70
C GLY A 231 16.85 -8.24 12.29
N LYS A 232 18.18 -8.13 12.45
CA LYS A 232 19.00 -9.14 13.15
C LYS A 232 18.86 -9.07 14.68
N GLU A 233 18.53 -7.90 15.23
CA GLU A 233 18.45 -7.65 16.67
C GLU A 233 17.02 -7.78 17.22
N ILE A 234 16.03 -7.36 16.43
CA ILE A 234 14.63 -7.29 16.83
C ILE A 234 13.76 -7.72 15.66
N ASN A 235 12.64 -8.39 15.96
CA ASN A 235 11.66 -8.69 14.94
C ASN A 235 11.17 -7.37 14.28
N PRO A 236 11.13 -7.28 12.94
CA PRO A 236 10.68 -6.07 12.25
C PRO A 236 9.30 -5.57 12.68
N LEU A 237 8.35 -6.47 12.96
CA LEU A 237 7.02 -6.10 13.44
C LEU A 237 7.09 -5.49 14.85
N ASP A 238 7.91 -6.05 15.73
CA ASP A 238 8.15 -5.50 17.07
C ASP A 238 8.79 -4.11 17.01
N TYR A 239 9.70 -3.88 16.05
CA TYR A 239 10.29 -2.58 15.81
C TYR A 239 9.24 -1.55 15.39
N CYS A 240 8.44 -1.88 14.37
CA CYS A 240 7.36 -1.00 13.88
C CYS A 240 6.37 -0.67 14.99
N TYR A 241 5.92 -1.67 15.76
CA TYR A 241 5.01 -1.47 16.88
C TYR A 241 5.56 -0.51 17.94
N ARG A 242 6.84 -0.65 18.30
CA ARG A 242 7.51 0.28 19.24
C ARG A 242 7.58 1.69 18.67
N ALA A 243 7.84 1.83 17.37
CA ALA A 243 7.92 3.11 16.69
C ALA A 243 6.56 3.84 16.66
N PHE A 244 5.45 3.12 16.73
CA PHE A 244 4.12 3.73 16.80
C PHE A 244 3.87 4.48 18.11
N GLN A 245 4.54 4.09 19.20
CA GLN A 245 4.26 4.65 20.55
C GLN A 245 2.75 4.67 20.88
N CYS A 246 2.05 3.62 20.43
CA CYS A 246 0.61 3.46 20.54
C CYS A 246 0.34 2.03 21.01
N ARG A 247 -0.20 1.88 22.22
CA ARG A 247 -0.57 0.56 22.74
C ARG A 247 -1.85 0.10 22.05
N MET A 248 -1.85 -1.15 21.59
CA MET A 248 -3.00 -1.81 20.97
C MET A 248 -3.38 -3.02 21.82
N ASP A 249 -4.49 -2.92 22.53
CA ASP A 249 -5.03 -4.01 23.36
C ASP A 249 -6.24 -4.62 22.65
N GLU A 250 -6.19 -5.93 22.33
CA GLU A 250 -7.29 -6.59 21.62
C GLU A 250 -8.55 -6.64 22.50
N VAL A 251 -9.69 -6.27 21.90
CA VAL A 251 -10.99 -6.28 22.56
C VAL A 251 -11.70 -7.60 22.22
N GLU A 252 -11.96 -8.41 23.23
CA GLU A 252 -12.56 -9.73 23.06
C GLU A 252 -14.03 -9.63 22.57
N PRO A 253 -14.47 -10.53 21.66
CA PRO A 253 -15.83 -10.53 21.09
C PRO A 253 -16.97 -10.57 22.11
N GLU A 254 -16.76 -11.21 23.25
CA GLU A 254 -17.77 -11.41 24.30
C GLU A 254 -18.03 -10.13 25.11
N THR A 255 -17.14 -9.14 25.04
CA THR A 255 -17.23 -7.89 25.79
C THR A 255 -18.35 -6.99 25.27
N GLU A 256 -18.92 -6.18 26.17
CA GLU A 256 -19.90 -5.16 25.76
C GLU A 256 -19.28 -4.11 24.84
N GLU A 257 -17.99 -3.83 25.00
CA GLU A 257 -17.25 -2.90 24.14
C GLU A 257 -17.22 -3.37 22.68
N TYR A 258 -16.90 -4.66 22.45
CA TYR A 258 -16.94 -5.24 21.11
C TYR A 258 -18.35 -5.22 20.52
N LYS A 259 -19.36 -5.64 21.30
CA LYS A 259 -20.75 -5.69 20.83
C LYS A 259 -21.28 -4.31 20.42
N VAL A 260 -20.87 -3.26 21.12
CA VAL A 260 -21.23 -1.88 20.78
C VAL A 260 -20.57 -1.45 19.47
N VAL A 261 -19.27 -1.71 19.28
CA VAL A 261 -18.58 -1.36 18.03
C VAL A 261 -19.11 -2.18 16.85
N SER A 262 -19.32 -3.48 17.02
CA SER A 262 -19.91 -4.35 15.99
C SER A 262 -21.30 -3.86 15.60
N ARG A 263 -22.16 -3.56 16.58
CA ARG A 263 -23.49 -3.02 16.30
C ARG A 263 -23.43 -1.70 15.56
N TYR A 264 -22.55 -0.78 15.97
CA TYR A 264 -22.39 0.51 15.30
C TYR A 264 -21.94 0.34 13.85
N MET A 265 -21.02 -0.58 13.57
CA MET A 265 -20.64 -0.93 12.20
C MET A 265 -21.85 -1.46 11.43
N ASP A 266 -22.52 -2.49 11.95
CA ASP A 266 -23.61 -3.19 11.25
C ASP A 266 -24.81 -2.28 10.95
N THR A 267 -25.20 -1.43 11.90
CA THR A 267 -26.34 -0.52 11.72
C THR A 267 -26.03 0.62 10.75
N THR A 268 -24.77 0.99 10.55
CA THR A 268 -24.39 2.11 9.67
C THR A 268 -23.71 1.69 8.36
N ALA A 269 -23.62 0.40 8.06
CA ALA A 269 -22.94 -0.14 6.89
C ALA A 269 -23.76 -0.15 5.58
N LYS A 270 -25.08 0.11 5.64
CA LYS A 270 -26.08 -0.09 4.55
C LYS A 270 -26.20 -1.54 4.06
N ASN A 271 -25.09 -2.23 3.87
CA ASN A 271 -24.98 -3.64 3.49
C ASN A 271 -24.11 -4.39 4.51
N ASN A 272 -24.30 -5.70 4.61
CA ASN A 272 -23.53 -6.56 5.51
C ASN A 272 -22.25 -7.12 4.84
N ASP A 273 -21.52 -6.27 4.12
CA ASP A 273 -20.40 -6.67 3.25
C ASP A 273 -19.09 -6.91 4.02
N TYR A 274 -18.98 -6.44 5.26
CA TYR A 274 -17.74 -6.46 6.05
C TYR A 274 -17.86 -7.26 7.34
N GLU A 275 -16.76 -7.89 7.77
CA GLU A 275 -16.60 -8.52 9.09
C GLU A 275 -15.42 -7.90 9.85
N ILE A 276 -15.54 -7.77 11.17
CA ILE A 276 -14.43 -7.36 12.04
C ILE A 276 -13.50 -8.55 12.21
N ILE A 277 -12.23 -8.36 11.86
CA ILE A 277 -11.16 -9.35 12.06
C ILE A 277 -10.48 -9.13 13.41
N HIS A 278 -10.07 -7.89 13.66
CA HIS A 278 -9.53 -7.48 14.96
C HIS A 278 -10.09 -6.12 15.36
N LEU A 279 -10.39 -5.98 16.65
CA LEU A 279 -10.76 -4.73 17.29
C LEU A 279 -9.72 -4.45 18.39
N PHE A 280 -9.06 -3.30 18.33
CA PHE A 280 -8.11 -2.90 19.37
C PHE A 280 -8.56 -1.64 20.07
N GLY A 281 -8.50 -1.63 21.40
CA GLY A 281 -8.44 -0.41 22.19
C GLY A 281 -7.08 0.26 22.00
N LEU A 282 -7.09 1.56 21.72
CA LEU A 282 -5.89 2.35 21.49
C LEU A 282 -5.54 3.23 22.69
N ASP A 283 -4.25 3.29 23.02
CA ASP A 283 -3.69 4.24 23.98
C ASP A 283 -2.38 4.81 23.41
N ARG A 284 -2.49 5.98 22.77
CA ARG A 284 -1.35 6.66 22.14
C ARG A 284 -0.65 7.62 23.09
N ALA A 285 0.68 7.59 23.09
CA ALA A 285 1.52 8.41 23.94
C ALA A 285 1.14 9.91 23.89
N GLY A 286 0.84 10.46 25.07
CA GLY A 286 0.48 11.86 25.28
C GLY A 286 -0.90 12.29 24.76
N GLU A 287 -1.66 11.41 24.09
CA GLU A 287 -2.97 11.79 23.52
C GLU A 287 -4.03 12.00 24.59
N ARG A 288 -4.07 11.14 25.61
CA ARG A 288 -4.96 11.32 26.76
C ARG A 288 -4.76 12.68 27.44
N ALA A 289 -3.52 13.06 27.72
CA ALA A 289 -3.21 14.33 28.37
C ALA A 289 -3.57 15.54 27.49
N ARG A 290 -3.41 15.43 26.17
CA ARG A 290 -3.82 16.49 25.23
C ARG A 290 -5.34 16.64 25.15
N PHE A 291 -6.10 15.55 25.31
CA PHE A 291 -7.55 15.55 25.24
C PHE A 291 -8.23 15.94 26.56
N GLU A 292 -7.52 15.84 27.69
CA GLU A 292 -8.04 16.14 29.03
C GLU A 292 -8.85 17.45 29.15
N PRO A 293 -8.45 18.57 28.51
CA PRO A 293 -9.23 19.82 28.56
C PRO A 293 -10.66 19.72 28.04
N PHE A 294 -10.95 18.69 27.23
CA PHE A 294 -12.27 18.45 26.63
C PHE A 294 -13.02 17.30 27.30
N SER A 295 -12.48 16.71 28.38
CA SER A 295 -13.07 15.54 29.05
C SER A 295 -14.46 15.79 29.65
N ASP A 296 -14.79 17.04 29.95
CA ASP A 296 -16.10 17.47 30.46
C ASP A 296 -17.05 17.98 29.37
N ASP A 297 -16.63 17.98 28.09
CA ASP A 297 -17.48 18.40 26.99
C ASP A 297 -18.73 17.51 26.90
N LYS A 298 -19.90 18.10 26.74
CA LYS A 298 -21.17 17.35 26.74
C LYS A 298 -21.52 16.76 25.38
N ASN A 299 -20.85 17.17 24.31
CA ASN A 299 -21.08 16.72 22.94
C ASN A 299 -19.87 15.94 22.41
N ARG A 300 -19.32 15.04 23.23
CA ARG A 300 -18.29 14.09 22.79
C ARG A 300 -18.94 12.93 22.06
N ARG A 301 -18.51 12.70 20.82
CA ARG A 301 -19.03 11.62 19.98
C ARG A 301 -17.93 10.63 19.62
N LEU A 302 -18.29 9.35 19.56
CA LEU A 302 -17.46 8.33 18.95
C LEU A 302 -17.78 8.27 17.45
N LEU A 303 -16.83 8.66 16.61
CA LEU A 303 -17.04 8.81 15.16
C LEU A 303 -16.00 8.06 14.34
N TRP A 304 -16.41 7.63 13.15
CA TRP A 304 -15.58 6.90 12.20
C TRP A 304 -14.61 7.82 11.46
N HIS A 305 -13.39 7.31 11.24
CA HIS A 305 -12.41 7.88 10.33
C HIS A 305 -11.78 6.77 9.49
N GLY A 306 -12.02 6.77 8.19
CA GLY A 306 -11.40 5.84 7.24
C GLY A 306 -10.15 6.44 6.61
N SER A 307 -9.13 5.61 6.41
CA SER A 307 -7.91 5.98 5.66
C SER A 307 -7.33 4.75 4.97
N ARG A 308 -6.50 4.95 3.95
CA ARG A 308 -5.79 3.85 3.27
C ARG A 308 -4.86 3.12 4.25
N LEU A 309 -4.65 1.81 4.06
CA LEU A 309 -3.86 0.97 4.96
C LEU A 309 -2.42 1.49 5.14
N SER A 310 -1.81 1.91 4.04
CA SER A 310 -0.48 2.51 4.00
C SER A 310 -0.31 3.77 4.87
N ASN A 311 -1.39 4.49 5.19
CA ASN A 311 -1.35 5.66 6.07
C ASN A 311 -1.30 5.29 7.56
N PHE A 312 -1.74 4.10 7.95
CA PHE A 312 -1.93 3.75 9.36
C PHE A 312 -0.62 3.72 10.16
N MET A 313 0.51 3.36 9.57
CA MET A 313 1.81 3.47 10.26
C MET A 313 2.12 4.93 10.63
N GLY A 314 1.82 5.86 9.72
CA GLY A 314 1.97 7.29 9.97
C GLY A 314 0.95 7.83 10.98
N ILE A 315 -0.32 7.40 10.87
CA ILE A 315 -1.40 7.84 11.77
C ILE A 315 -1.17 7.32 13.20
N LEU A 316 -0.79 6.05 13.38
CA LEU A 316 -0.56 5.47 14.71
C LEU A 316 0.63 6.14 15.42
N SER A 317 1.69 6.46 14.68
CA SER A 317 2.87 7.14 15.24
C SER A 317 2.63 8.61 15.57
N GLN A 318 1.97 9.36 14.69
CA GLN A 318 1.92 10.82 14.78
C GLN A 318 0.54 11.37 15.18
N GLY A 319 -0.49 10.53 15.13
CA GLY A 319 -1.90 10.91 15.28
C GLY A 319 -2.51 11.45 13.98
N LEU A 320 -3.81 11.70 14.02
CA LEU A 320 -4.53 12.41 12.96
C LEU A 320 -4.07 13.88 12.91
N ARG A 321 -3.89 14.39 11.69
CA ARG A 321 -3.35 15.74 11.44
C ARG A 321 -4.40 16.64 10.82
N VAL A 322 -4.46 17.86 11.33
CA VAL A 322 -4.96 19.00 10.55
C VAL A 322 -3.85 19.38 9.58
N ALA A 323 -4.19 19.69 8.34
CA ALA A 323 -3.24 20.29 7.42
C ALA A 323 -2.60 21.55 8.08
N PRO A 324 -1.28 21.76 7.96
CA PRO A 324 -0.60 22.87 8.65
C PRO A 324 -1.31 24.24 8.54
N PHE A 325 -1.20 25.01 9.62
CA PHE A 325 -1.91 26.28 9.82
C PHE A 325 -1.67 27.28 8.68
N GLU A 326 -0.48 27.24 8.13
CA GLU A 326 0.01 28.18 7.15
C GLU A 326 -0.73 28.04 5.80
N ALA A 327 -1.28 26.87 5.44
CA ALA A 327 -1.69 26.63 4.06
C ALA A 327 -3.19 26.54 3.75
N GLU A 328 -3.91 27.63 3.50
CA GLU A 328 -5.32 27.58 3.09
C GLU A 328 -5.60 26.49 2.00
N VAL A 329 -6.45 25.48 2.28
CA VAL A 329 -6.73 24.31 1.42
C VAL A 329 -8.17 24.33 0.90
N THR A 330 -8.41 24.97 -0.23
CA THR A 330 -9.74 24.86 -0.88
C THR A 330 -9.99 23.40 -1.36
N GLY A 331 -11.24 22.92 -1.51
CA GLY A 331 -11.53 21.54 -1.97
C GLY A 331 -11.85 20.51 -0.88
N TYR A 332 -11.50 20.77 0.37
CA TYR A 332 -12.25 20.22 1.50
C TYR A 332 -13.59 20.96 1.62
N MET A 333 -14.70 20.23 1.78
CA MET A 333 -16.03 20.84 1.82
C MET A 333 -16.18 21.88 2.94
N PHE A 334 -15.38 21.75 4.00
CA PHE A 334 -15.39 22.65 5.17
C PHE A 334 -14.00 23.17 5.56
N GLY A 335 -13.07 23.19 4.61
CA GLY A 335 -11.68 23.61 4.79
C GLY A 335 -10.81 22.69 5.65
N LYS A 336 -9.86 23.25 6.40
CA LYS A 336 -8.83 22.45 7.10
C LYS A 336 -9.38 21.84 8.36
N GLY A 337 -9.44 20.52 8.43
CA GLY A 337 -9.76 19.87 9.68
C GLY A 337 -9.54 18.39 9.64
N ILE A 338 -9.77 17.75 10.77
CA ILE A 338 -9.87 16.31 10.86
C ILE A 338 -11.34 15.95 10.62
N TYR A 339 -11.58 15.22 9.54
CA TYR A 339 -12.90 14.83 9.08
C TYR A 339 -13.32 13.50 9.69
N PHE A 340 -14.55 13.47 10.21
CA PHE A 340 -15.19 12.28 10.76
C PHE A 340 -16.58 12.08 10.17
N GLY A 341 -16.99 10.82 10.08
CA GLY A 341 -18.34 10.41 9.70
C GLY A 341 -19.03 9.69 10.84
N ASP A 342 -20.36 9.84 10.95
CA ASP A 342 -21.18 9.01 11.83
C ASP A 342 -21.63 7.70 11.17
N MET A 343 -21.35 7.52 9.88
CA MET A 343 -21.73 6.33 9.09
C MET A 343 -20.51 5.49 8.69
N PHE A 344 -20.56 4.18 8.96
CA PHE A 344 -19.55 3.22 8.49
C PHE A 344 -19.48 3.18 6.96
N CYS A 345 -20.63 3.09 6.28
CA CYS A 345 -20.70 3.02 4.80
C CYS A 345 -20.07 4.22 4.08
N LYS A 346 -20.01 5.39 4.74
CA LYS A 346 -19.29 6.56 4.22
C LYS A 346 -17.79 6.42 4.45
N SER A 347 -17.41 6.09 5.68
CA SER A 347 -16.01 6.08 6.11
C SER A 347 -15.20 4.95 5.46
N ILE A 348 -15.81 3.78 5.22
CA ILE A 348 -15.15 2.65 4.55
C ILE A 348 -14.65 3.01 3.13
N ASN A 349 -15.34 3.92 2.42
CA ASN A 349 -14.93 4.34 1.07
C ASN A 349 -13.59 5.09 1.06
N TYR A 350 -13.18 5.68 2.19
CA TYR A 350 -11.87 6.30 2.35
C TYR A 350 -10.77 5.29 2.70
N ALA A 351 -11.16 4.09 3.15
CA ALA A 351 -10.25 3.01 3.50
C ALA A 351 -10.01 2.01 2.36
N GLN A 352 -10.93 1.93 1.39
CA GLN A 352 -10.81 1.06 0.23
C GLN A 352 -9.67 1.49 -0.69
N GLU A 353 -8.77 0.56 -0.98
CA GLU A 353 -7.76 0.70 -2.05
C GLU A 353 -8.38 0.23 -3.37
N TRP A 354 -8.56 1.13 -4.33
CA TRP A 354 -9.13 0.75 -5.63
C TRP A 354 -8.12 -0.12 -6.39
N ARG A 355 -8.39 -1.44 -6.39
CA ARG A 355 -7.84 -2.47 -7.27
C ARG A 355 -6.31 -2.55 -7.30
N SER A 356 -5.74 -3.53 -6.59
CA SER A 356 -4.38 -4.01 -6.91
C SER A 356 -4.04 -5.38 -6.39
N ALA A 357 -3.15 -6.05 -7.11
CA ALA A 357 -2.74 -7.46 -7.03
C ALA A 357 -2.06 -7.97 -5.73
N ALA A 358 -2.19 -7.30 -4.58
CA ALA A 358 -1.54 -7.71 -3.33
C ALA A 358 -2.46 -8.58 -2.44
N GLY A 359 -1.89 -9.41 -1.56
CA GLY A 359 -2.60 -10.39 -0.70
C GLY A 359 -3.32 -9.80 0.52
N THR A 360 -3.65 -8.51 0.47
CA THR A 360 -4.32 -7.72 1.52
C THR A 360 -5.56 -6.99 0.99
N GLN A 361 -6.01 -7.26 -0.24
CA GLN A 361 -7.11 -6.54 -0.90
C GLN A 361 -8.43 -6.61 -0.16
N ALA A 362 -8.70 -7.75 0.50
CA ALA A 362 -9.92 -7.90 1.27
C ALA A 362 -9.93 -7.04 2.54
N TYR A 363 -8.80 -6.50 2.99
CA TYR A 363 -8.69 -5.81 4.28
C TYR A 363 -8.85 -4.31 4.14
N SER A 364 -9.46 -3.70 5.14
CA SER A 364 -9.55 -2.24 5.29
C SER A 364 -9.45 -1.90 6.77
N CYS A 365 -8.96 -0.71 7.08
CA CYS A 365 -8.81 -0.29 8.47
C CYS A 365 -9.49 1.07 8.70
N LEU A 366 -10.16 1.18 9.83
CA LEU A 366 -10.84 2.39 10.27
C LEU A 366 -10.47 2.68 11.72
N LEU A 367 -10.54 3.96 12.07
CA LEU A 367 -10.49 4.41 13.45
C LEU A 367 -11.87 4.78 13.93
N LEU A 368 -12.12 4.52 15.21
CA LEU A 368 -13.17 5.18 15.98
C LEU A 368 -12.48 6.11 16.97
N CYS A 369 -12.78 7.40 16.84
CA CYS A 369 -12.21 8.45 17.67
C CYS A 369 -13.28 9.07 18.55
N GLU A 370 -12.93 9.33 19.81
CA GLU A 370 -13.69 10.22 20.67
C GLU A 370 -13.33 11.66 20.27
N VAL A 371 -14.33 12.38 19.80
CA VAL A 371 -14.20 13.74 19.25
C VAL A 371 -15.04 14.68 20.10
N ALA A 372 -14.40 15.68 20.70
CA ALA A 372 -15.08 16.73 21.45
C ALA A 372 -15.57 17.81 20.47
N LEU A 373 -16.88 17.83 20.21
CA LEU A 373 -17.46 18.69 19.20
C LEU A 373 -17.93 20.03 19.76
N GLY A 374 -18.24 20.10 21.06
CA GLY A 374 -18.84 21.27 21.67
C GLY A 374 -20.08 21.76 20.92
N ASP A 375 -20.26 23.07 20.86
CA ASP A 375 -21.25 23.67 19.99
C ASP A 375 -20.77 23.62 18.53
N MET A 376 -21.61 23.06 17.66
CA MET A 376 -21.28 22.78 16.27
C MET A 376 -21.84 23.86 15.34
N TYR A 377 -21.01 24.35 14.44
CA TYR A 377 -21.43 25.21 13.34
C TYR A 377 -22.02 24.37 12.22
N GLU A 378 -23.35 24.39 12.08
CA GLU A 378 -24.03 23.54 11.10
C GLU A 378 -24.12 24.18 9.71
N ARG A 379 -23.84 23.40 8.66
CA ARG A 379 -23.85 23.87 7.26
C ARG A 379 -24.44 22.86 6.28
N GLU A 380 -25.29 23.32 5.38
CA GLU A 380 -25.95 22.51 4.33
C GLU A 380 -25.13 22.41 3.04
N HIS A 381 -24.29 23.42 2.78
CA HIS A 381 -23.42 23.55 1.61
C HIS A 381 -21.97 23.72 2.05
N SER A 382 -21.04 23.50 1.11
CA SER A 382 -19.60 23.65 1.38
C SER A 382 -19.26 25.10 1.72
N GLU A 383 -18.50 25.31 2.79
CA GLU A 383 -17.97 26.60 3.19
C GLU A 383 -16.53 26.43 3.67
N TYR A 384 -15.58 27.08 3.00
CA TYR A 384 -14.18 26.93 3.33
C TYR A 384 -13.84 27.60 4.68
N MET A 385 -13.25 26.84 5.61
CA MET A 385 -12.87 27.32 6.95
C MET A 385 -11.47 26.83 7.34
N ASP A 386 -10.65 27.71 7.91
CA ASP A 386 -9.34 27.36 8.47
C ASP A 386 -9.39 27.05 9.98
N HIS A 387 -10.45 27.48 10.64
CA HIS A 387 -10.67 27.38 12.08
C HIS A 387 -12.17 27.26 12.36
N ALA A 388 -12.51 26.85 13.58
CA ALA A 388 -13.89 26.86 14.03
C ALA A 388 -14.43 28.30 14.05
N GLN A 389 -15.69 28.48 13.64
CA GLN A 389 -16.30 29.80 13.63
C GLN A 389 -16.47 30.36 15.05
N PRO A 390 -16.47 31.70 15.24
CA PRO A 390 -16.63 32.30 16.55
C PRO A 390 -17.84 31.76 17.30
N GLY A 391 -17.62 31.26 18.53
CA GLY A 391 -18.66 30.68 19.38
C GLY A 391 -18.90 29.18 19.18
N PHE A 392 -18.22 28.54 18.21
CA PHE A 392 -18.31 27.11 17.95
C PHE A 392 -16.95 26.44 18.15
N LEU A 393 -16.98 25.15 18.51
CA LEU A 393 -15.77 24.34 18.68
C LEU A 393 -15.47 23.49 17.43
N SER A 394 -16.52 23.13 16.68
CA SER A 394 -16.42 22.29 15.48
C SER A 394 -17.43 22.72 14.41
N THR A 395 -17.34 22.11 13.22
CA THR A 395 -18.31 22.27 12.13
C THR A 395 -19.05 20.94 11.91
N LYS A 396 -20.35 21.01 11.60
CA LYS A 396 -21.15 19.87 11.17
C LYS A 396 -21.72 20.12 9.77
N GLY A 397 -21.23 19.37 8.80
CA GLY A 397 -21.85 19.26 7.48
C GLY A 397 -23.13 18.43 7.58
N LEU A 398 -24.28 19.00 7.21
CA LEU A 398 -25.58 18.36 7.31
C LEU A 398 -25.85 17.45 6.10
N GLY A 399 -25.89 16.14 6.33
CA GLY A 399 -26.23 15.13 5.33
C GLY A 399 -27.73 15.03 5.05
N MET A 400 -28.09 14.49 3.89
CA MET A 400 -29.46 14.06 3.59
C MET A 400 -29.87 12.85 4.46
N GLU A 401 -28.93 11.96 4.74
CA GLU A 401 -29.09 10.78 5.57
C GLU A 401 -28.12 10.81 6.76
N GLY A 402 -28.46 10.10 7.82
CA GLY A 402 -27.58 9.85 8.95
C GLY A 402 -28.23 8.87 9.92
N PRO A 403 -27.58 8.58 11.06
CA PRO A 403 -28.18 7.71 12.05
C PRO A 403 -29.45 8.38 12.60
N GLU A 404 -30.52 7.59 12.75
CA GLU A 404 -31.77 8.03 13.38
C GLU A 404 -31.49 8.62 14.77
N ASP A 405 -32.22 9.60 15.29
CA ASP A 405 -31.86 10.20 16.61
C ASP A 405 -32.53 9.49 17.80
N ASN A 406 -33.67 8.81 17.57
CA ASN A 406 -34.56 8.28 18.61
C ASN A 406 -34.14 6.91 19.21
N MET A 407 -33.33 6.11 18.51
CA MET A 407 -32.90 4.77 18.92
C MET A 407 -31.39 4.64 19.16
N SER A 408 -30.65 5.76 19.11
CA SER A 408 -29.31 5.69 18.49
C SER A 408 -28.21 6.37 19.25
N LEU A 409 -28.49 7.07 20.35
CA LEU A 409 -27.46 7.65 21.20
C LEU A 409 -27.23 6.70 22.36
N HIS A 410 -26.35 5.71 22.16
CA HIS A 410 -25.80 5.01 23.32
C HIS A 410 -24.84 5.98 24.01
N VAL A 411 -25.29 6.54 25.12
CA VAL A 411 -24.42 7.31 26.00
C VAL A 411 -23.69 6.30 26.88
N ARG A 412 -22.39 6.14 26.63
CA ARG A 412 -21.52 5.35 27.50
C ARG A 412 -21.53 5.95 28.91
N ARG A 413 -21.11 5.16 29.90
CA ARG A 413 -21.00 5.62 31.31
C ARG A 413 -20.09 6.85 31.48
N ASP A 414 -19.15 7.06 30.56
CA ASP A 414 -18.23 8.21 30.54
C ASP A 414 -18.81 9.45 29.83
N GLY A 415 -20.06 9.40 29.35
CA GLY A 415 -20.75 10.52 28.69
C GLY A 415 -20.53 10.59 27.17
N VAL A 416 -19.75 9.68 26.59
CA VAL A 416 -19.53 9.65 25.13
C VAL A 416 -20.77 9.13 24.41
N ILE A 417 -21.19 9.87 23.40
CA ILE A 417 -22.33 9.59 22.54
C ILE A 417 -21.88 8.71 21.37
N ILE A 418 -22.51 7.55 21.16
CA ILE A 418 -22.25 6.68 20.01
C ILE A 418 -23.49 6.69 19.11
N PRO A 419 -23.44 7.27 17.90
CA PRO A 419 -24.60 7.43 17.02
C PRO A 419 -24.85 6.16 16.18
N GLN A 420 -25.23 5.06 16.85
CA GLN A 420 -25.35 3.72 16.26
C GLN A 420 -26.71 3.38 15.65
N GLY A 421 -27.46 4.39 15.23
CA GLY A 421 -28.79 4.24 14.63
C GLY A 421 -28.74 3.66 13.22
N PRO A 422 -29.83 3.03 12.75
CA PRO A 422 -29.95 2.71 11.32
C PRO A 422 -29.94 4.01 10.48
N PRO A 423 -29.56 3.94 9.20
CA PRO A 423 -29.57 5.11 8.32
C PRO A 423 -31.01 5.55 8.10
N THR A 424 -31.34 6.79 8.46
CA THR A 424 -32.62 7.43 8.15
C THR A 424 -32.39 8.65 7.29
N ARG A 425 -33.37 8.96 6.43
CA ARG A 425 -33.38 10.22 5.69
C ARG A 425 -33.94 11.28 6.62
N TYR A 426 -33.19 12.36 6.79
CA TYR A 426 -33.60 13.38 7.72
C TYR A 426 -34.72 14.26 7.15
N GLU A 427 -35.85 14.32 7.85
CA GLU A 427 -36.96 15.24 7.60
C GLU A 427 -36.84 16.49 8.50
N TYR A 428 -35.77 17.27 8.36
CA TYR A 428 -35.69 18.54 9.07
C TYR A 428 -36.55 19.60 8.38
N LYS A 429 -37.09 20.57 9.16
CA LYS A 429 -37.57 21.83 8.60
C LYS A 429 -36.42 22.45 7.80
N LYS A 430 -36.59 22.57 6.49
CA LYS A 430 -35.59 23.20 5.62
C LYS A 430 -35.38 24.63 6.09
N ARG A 431 -34.11 25.01 6.25
CA ARG A 431 -33.77 26.41 6.53
C ARG A 431 -34.06 27.22 5.28
N LEU A 432 -34.53 28.45 5.48
CA LEU A 432 -34.73 29.40 4.39
C LEU A 432 -33.49 30.28 4.30
N ASP A 433 -33.09 30.64 3.08
CA ASP A 433 -32.08 31.66 2.85
C ASP A 433 -32.63 33.08 3.06
N GLU A 434 -31.81 34.09 2.79
CA GLU A 434 -32.19 35.50 2.95
C GLU A 434 -33.35 35.92 2.03
N ASP A 435 -33.56 35.21 0.92
CA ASP A 435 -34.62 35.45 -0.06
C ASP A 435 -35.90 34.64 0.25
N GLY A 436 -35.87 33.79 1.29
CA GLY A 436 -37.00 32.95 1.70
C GLY A 436 -37.08 31.61 0.97
N GLU A 437 -36.05 31.22 0.23
CA GLU A 437 -35.97 29.98 -0.53
C GLU A 437 -35.38 28.84 0.30
N GLU A 438 -35.82 27.61 0.03
CA GLU A 438 -35.38 26.44 0.79
C GLU A 438 -33.92 26.05 0.49
N ILE A 439 -33.07 26.07 1.52
CA ILE A 439 -31.67 25.64 1.41
C ILE A 439 -31.59 24.12 1.23
N SER A 440 -31.10 23.70 0.06
CA SER A 440 -30.88 22.29 -0.26
C SER A 440 -29.57 21.77 0.32
N ARG A 441 -29.57 20.52 0.82
CA ARG A 441 -28.37 19.84 1.30
C ARG A 441 -27.62 19.18 0.15
N VAL A 442 -26.31 19.36 0.10
CA VAL A 442 -25.44 18.75 -0.94
C VAL A 442 -24.79 17.44 -0.51
N LEU A 443 -24.71 17.19 0.79
CA LEU A 443 -24.05 16.03 1.38
C LEU A 443 -25.00 14.83 1.44
N SER A 444 -24.53 13.65 1.04
CA SER A 444 -25.30 12.41 1.25
C SER A 444 -25.42 12.04 2.74
N PHE A 445 -24.32 12.18 3.49
CA PHE A 445 -24.29 11.92 4.93
C PHE A 445 -23.56 13.02 5.68
N ASN A 446 -23.80 13.08 7.00
CA ASN A 446 -23.17 14.07 7.87
C ASN A 446 -21.63 14.03 7.80
N GLU A 447 -21.01 15.15 8.13
CA GLU A 447 -19.58 15.30 8.39
C GLU A 447 -19.37 16.07 9.67
N TYR A 448 -18.39 15.66 10.47
CA TYR A 448 -17.96 16.37 11.66
C TYR A 448 -16.51 16.74 11.49
N ILE A 449 -16.22 18.04 11.63
CA ILE A 449 -14.91 18.60 11.34
C ILE A 449 -14.43 19.34 12.57
N VAL A 450 -13.27 18.93 13.07
CA VAL A 450 -12.56 19.63 14.14
C VAL A 450 -11.28 20.24 13.60
N TYR A 451 -10.99 21.45 14.07
CA TYR A 451 -9.88 22.29 13.59
C TYR A 451 -8.65 22.23 14.51
N ASP A 452 -8.78 21.56 15.66
CA ASP A 452 -7.68 21.31 16.60
C ASP A 452 -7.56 19.82 16.88
N ARG A 453 -6.35 19.28 16.71
CA ARG A 453 -6.01 17.88 17.02
C ARG A 453 -6.17 17.53 18.49
N THR A 454 -6.18 18.52 19.41
CA THR A 454 -6.40 18.27 20.85
C THR A 454 -7.84 17.83 21.15
N GLN A 455 -8.79 18.13 20.25
CA GLN A 455 -10.19 17.70 20.34
C GLN A 455 -10.41 16.23 19.95
N VAL A 456 -9.35 15.49 19.62
CA VAL A 456 -9.44 14.12 19.11
C VAL A 456 -8.63 13.17 19.97
N LYS A 457 -9.26 12.05 20.33
CA LYS A 457 -8.62 10.92 20.99
C LYS A 457 -8.99 9.63 20.27
N MET A 458 -7.99 8.91 19.75
CA MET A 458 -8.22 7.61 19.13
C MET A 458 -8.62 6.60 20.21
N ARG A 459 -9.76 5.93 20.02
CA ARG A 459 -10.27 4.94 20.98
C ARG A 459 -10.14 3.53 20.45
N TYR A 460 -10.50 3.31 19.19
CA TYR A 460 -10.42 1.99 18.58
C TYR A 460 -9.79 1.99 17.21
N LEU A 461 -9.05 0.92 16.93
CA LEU A 461 -8.67 0.50 15.59
C LEU A 461 -9.53 -0.70 15.20
N VAL A 462 -10.21 -0.60 14.06
CA VAL A 462 -11.11 -1.63 13.55
C VAL A 462 -10.52 -2.14 12.24
N LEU A 463 -9.95 -3.34 12.27
CA LEU A 463 -9.52 -4.04 11.06
C LEU A 463 -10.69 -4.87 10.56
N VAL A 464 -11.19 -4.53 9.38
CA VAL A 464 -12.31 -5.22 8.74
C VAL A 464 -11.87 -5.95 7.49
N ARG A 465 -12.65 -6.95 7.11
CA ARG A 465 -12.47 -7.72 5.89
C ARG A 465 -13.74 -7.77 5.05
N ASP A 466 -13.61 -7.58 3.76
CA ASP A 466 -14.69 -7.71 2.77
C ASP A 466 -15.05 -9.19 2.58
N LYS A 467 -16.30 -9.53 2.86
CA LYS A 467 -16.86 -10.88 2.76
C LYS A 467 -16.99 -11.37 1.33
N ASN A 468 -16.89 -10.50 0.32
CA ASN A 468 -16.94 -10.87 -1.10
C ASN A 468 -15.64 -11.48 -1.61
N TYR A 469 -14.58 -11.45 -0.80
CA TYR A 469 -13.28 -12.01 -1.12
C TYR A 469 -13.13 -13.41 -0.51
N CYS A 470 -12.45 -14.30 -1.24
CA CYS A 470 -12.02 -15.59 -0.70
C CYS A 470 -10.89 -15.38 0.32
N PHE A 471 -10.98 -16.01 1.49
CA PHE A 471 -9.96 -15.88 2.55
C PHE A 471 -8.57 -16.37 2.12
N LEU A 472 -8.50 -17.42 1.29
CA LEU A 472 -7.22 -18.04 0.92
C LEU A 472 -6.56 -17.37 -0.29
N CYS A 473 -7.30 -17.20 -1.40
CA CYS A 473 -6.71 -16.64 -2.62
C CYS A 473 -6.84 -15.12 -2.73
N ASP A 474 -7.52 -14.46 -1.80
CA ASP A 474 -7.75 -13.01 -1.76
C ASP A 474 -8.33 -12.44 -3.06
N LYS A 475 -9.08 -13.27 -3.81
CA LYS A 475 -9.79 -12.85 -5.02
C LYS A 475 -11.23 -12.51 -4.67
N SER A 476 -11.71 -11.38 -5.18
CA SER A 476 -13.13 -11.06 -5.21
C SER A 476 -13.86 -12.10 -6.05
N VAL A 477 -14.84 -12.76 -5.45
CA VAL A 477 -15.68 -13.77 -6.11
C VAL A 477 -17.18 -13.51 -5.91
N GLY A 478 -17.53 -12.44 -5.19
CA GLY A 478 -18.91 -12.07 -4.83
C GLY A 478 -19.45 -12.90 -3.67
N SER A 479 -20.38 -12.31 -2.90
CA SER A 479 -20.89 -12.84 -1.62
C SER A 479 -21.43 -14.27 -1.69
N ASN A 480 -22.13 -14.62 -2.78
CA ASN A 480 -22.74 -15.95 -2.95
C ASN A 480 -21.74 -17.04 -3.42
N SER A 481 -20.48 -16.68 -3.65
CA SER A 481 -19.47 -17.60 -4.19
C SER A 481 -18.41 -18.01 -3.15
N VAL A 482 -18.54 -17.52 -1.91
CA VAL A 482 -17.78 -17.99 -0.76
C VAL A 482 -18.72 -18.55 0.31
N MET A 483 -18.23 -19.53 1.05
CA MET A 483 -18.92 -20.06 2.23
C MET A 483 -17.89 -20.49 3.29
N PRO A 484 -18.28 -20.60 4.56
CA PRO A 484 -17.40 -21.11 5.61
C PRO A 484 -16.74 -22.44 5.23
N LEU A 485 -15.43 -22.57 5.45
CA LEU A 485 -14.65 -23.74 5.04
C LEU A 485 -15.27 -25.07 5.53
N LYS A 486 -15.75 -25.11 6.78
CA LYS A 486 -16.40 -26.28 7.38
C LYS A 486 -17.74 -26.68 6.75
N GLU A 487 -18.36 -25.77 5.99
CA GLU A 487 -19.69 -26.00 5.40
C GLU A 487 -19.61 -26.62 4.00
N PHE A 488 -18.41 -26.70 3.40
CA PHE A 488 -18.22 -27.36 2.12
C PHE A 488 -18.58 -28.85 2.17
N LYS A 489 -19.30 -29.31 1.14
CA LYS A 489 -19.73 -30.70 1.00
C LYS A 489 -19.09 -31.41 -0.18
N PHE A 490 -18.37 -32.49 0.09
CA PHE A 490 -17.65 -33.30 -0.89
C PHE A 490 -18.31 -34.67 -1.07
N LYS A 491 -19.19 -34.79 -2.09
CA LYS A 491 -19.77 -36.08 -2.49
C LYS A 491 -18.73 -37.06 -3.04
N SER A 492 -17.67 -36.52 -3.64
CA SER A 492 -16.52 -37.26 -4.17
C SER A 492 -15.27 -36.38 -4.11
N LEU A 493 -14.10 -36.97 -4.34
CA LEU A 493 -12.87 -36.20 -4.53
C LEU A 493 -13.04 -35.19 -5.67
N PRO A 494 -12.63 -33.91 -5.49
CA PRO A 494 -12.65 -32.93 -6.56
C PRO A 494 -11.81 -33.34 -7.77
N ASN A 495 -12.25 -33.00 -8.99
CA ASN A 495 -11.61 -33.42 -10.23
C ASN A 495 -10.12 -33.00 -10.34
N GLY A 496 -9.77 -31.85 -9.79
CA GLY A 496 -8.40 -31.30 -9.83
C GLY A 496 -7.45 -31.81 -8.74
N VAL A 497 -7.91 -32.67 -7.82
CA VAL A 497 -7.06 -33.23 -6.75
C VAL A 497 -5.88 -34.00 -7.34
N LEU A 498 -4.72 -33.88 -6.68
CA LEU A 498 -3.43 -34.47 -7.06
C LEU A 498 -3.04 -34.13 -8.51
N ALA A 499 -3.18 -32.84 -8.88
CA ALA A 499 -2.88 -32.31 -10.20
C ALA A 499 -3.56 -33.07 -11.36
N GLY A 500 -4.70 -33.70 -11.09
CA GLY A 500 -5.43 -34.47 -12.10
C GLY A 500 -4.95 -35.92 -12.27
N ASN A 501 -3.99 -36.41 -11.48
CA ASN A 501 -3.43 -37.76 -11.58
C ASN A 501 -4.48 -38.85 -11.27
N GLU A 502 -5.01 -39.51 -12.30
CA GLU A 502 -6.08 -40.51 -12.16
C GLU A 502 -5.65 -41.76 -11.39
N TYR A 503 -4.38 -42.17 -11.49
CA TYR A 503 -3.88 -43.33 -10.76
C TYR A 503 -3.79 -43.05 -9.26
N GLU A 504 -3.22 -41.92 -8.86
CA GLU A 504 -3.17 -41.55 -7.44
C GLU A 504 -4.57 -41.27 -6.88
N LYS A 505 -5.49 -40.68 -7.66
CA LYS A 505 -6.91 -40.59 -7.27
C LYS A 505 -7.53 -41.97 -7.04
N LEU A 506 -7.21 -42.97 -7.87
CA LEU A 506 -7.68 -44.35 -7.68
C LEU A 506 -7.10 -44.95 -6.40
N VAL A 507 -5.82 -44.72 -6.10
CA VAL A 507 -5.19 -45.11 -4.83
C VAL A 507 -5.94 -44.51 -3.65
N VAL A 508 -6.24 -43.21 -3.67
CA VAL A 508 -6.98 -42.51 -2.61
C VAL A 508 -8.39 -43.10 -2.45
N LYS A 509 -9.12 -43.29 -3.56
CA LYS A 509 -10.47 -43.89 -3.54
C LYS A 509 -10.45 -45.31 -2.96
N THR A 510 -9.42 -46.08 -3.26
CA THR A 510 -9.25 -47.45 -2.76
C THR A 510 -8.97 -47.45 -1.26
N TYR A 511 -8.08 -46.58 -0.81
CA TYR A 511 -7.80 -46.37 0.62
C TYR A 511 -9.07 -45.97 1.39
N LEU A 512 -9.80 -44.96 0.90
CA LEU A 512 -11.05 -44.50 1.53
C LEU A 512 -12.09 -45.63 1.62
N ARG A 513 -12.23 -46.44 0.56
CA ARG A 513 -13.14 -47.59 0.57
C ARG A 513 -12.71 -48.67 1.56
N HIS A 514 -11.41 -48.92 1.69
CA HIS A 514 -10.86 -49.88 2.66
C HIS A 514 -11.11 -49.44 4.10
N GLU A 515 -10.90 -48.16 4.40
CA GLU A 515 -11.14 -47.57 5.71
C GLU A 515 -12.63 -47.33 6.01
N GLY A 516 -13.53 -47.62 5.06
CA GLY A 516 -14.97 -47.36 5.22
C GLY A 516 -15.31 -45.87 5.35
N MET A 517 -14.51 -44.99 4.76
CA MET A 517 -14.57 -43.54 4.94
C MET A 517 -15.00 -42.84 3.63
N THR A 518 -15.91 -41.89 3.72
CA THR A 518 -16.31 -41.01 2.62
C THR A 518 -15.35 -39.84 2.44
N SER A 519 -15.38 -39.17 1.28
CA SER A 519 -14.60 -37.94 1.09
C SER A 519 -15.00 -36.82 2.06
N GLN A 520 -16.26 -36.78 2.48
CA GLN A 520 -16.73 -35.82 3.49
C GLN A 520 -16.16 -36.13 4.87
N GLU A 521 -16.20 -37.40 5.30
CA GLU A 521 -15.66 -37.81 6.60
C GLU A 521 -14.15 -37.63 6.67
N LEU A 522 -13.44 -37.82 5.55
CA LEU A 522 -12.03 -37.47 5.44
C LEU A 522 -11.82 -35.97 5.69
N PHE A 523 -12.61 -35.11 5.04
CA PHE A 523 -12.50 -33.66 5.22
C PHE A 523 -12.81 -33.24 6.66
N ASP A 524 -13.98 -33.62 7.18
CA ASP A 524 -14.45 -33.22 8.51
C ASP A 524 -13.56 -33.79 9.63
N GLY A 525 -13.07 -35.03 9.48
CA GLY A 525 -12.27 -35.72 10.48
C GLY A 525 -10.82 -35.27 10.58
N TYR A 526 -10.23 -34.76 9.50
CA TYR A 526 -8.80 -34.44 9.44
C TYR A 526 -8.47 -32.97 9.18
N LEU A 527 -9.43 -32.13 8.78
CA LEU A 527 -9.20 -30.70 8.48
C LEU A 527 -8.47 -29.98 9.62
N GLU A 528 -8.96 -30.14 10.84
CA GLU A 528 -8.39 -29.50 12.03
C GLU A 528 -6.95 -29.94 12.28
N ALA A 529 -6.72 -31.26 12.35
CA ALA A 529 -5.44 -31.84 12.77
C ALA A 529 -4.35 -31.79 11.68
N ARG A 530 -4.74 -31.75 10.39
CA ARG A 530 -3.81 -31.89 9.26
C ARG A 530 -3.61 -30.62 8.45
N VAL A 531 -4.55 -29.68 8.50
CA VAL A 531 -4.47 -28.44 7.73
C VAL A 531 -4.44 -27.21 8.64
N LEU A 532 -5.39 -27.11 9.58
CA LEU A 532 -5.53 -25.89 10.39
C LEU A 532 -4.46 -25.77 11.47
N LYS A 533 -4.21 -26.83 12.25
CA LYS A 533 -3.19 -26.84 13.32
C LYS A 533 -1.74 -26.86 12.82
N THR A 534 -1.50 -27.55 11.71
CA THR A 534 -0.18 -27.63 11.07
C THR A 534 0.11 -26.42 10.19
N GLU A 535 -0.91 -25.61 9.90
CA GLU A 535 -0.86 -24.51 8.95
C GLU A 535 -0.37 -24.93 7.56
N ALA A 536 -0.64 -26.16 7.12
CA ALA A 536 -0.15 -26.71 5.84
C ALA A 536 -0.64 -25.91 4.62
N TYR A 537 -1.70 -25.12 4.76
CA TYR A 537 -2.16 -24.19 3.73
C TYR A 537 -1.14 -23.07 3.44
N ARG A 538 -0.22 -22.78 4.37
CA ARG A 538 0.75 -21.69 4.23
C ARG A 538 1.72 -21.87 3.07
N ASP A 539 2.02 -23.11 2.71
CA ASP A 539 2.92 -23.41 1.58
C ASP A 539 2.35 -22.91 0.25
N LYS A 540 1.02 -22.93 0.11
CA LYS A 540 0.32 -22.47 -1.11
C LYS A 540 -0.15 -21.03 -1.03
N TRP A 541 -0.66 -20.62 0.12
CA TRP A 541 -1.18 -19.27 0.35
C TRP A 541 -0.51 -18.67 1.57
N GLN A 542 -0.22 -17.39 1.57
CA GLN A 542 0.32 -16.70 2.75
C GLN A 542 -0.72 -15.73 3.31
N PRO A 543 -1.88 -16.21 3.81
CA PRO A 543 -2.91 -15.31 4.34
C PRO A 543 -2.38 -14.62 5.60
N VAL A 544 -2.78 -13.36 5.73
CA VAL A 544 -2.41 -12.48 6.84
C VAL A 544 -2.74 -13.12 8.19
N THR A 545 -3.97 -13.60 8.35
CA THR A 545 -4.51 -14.21 9.56
C THR A 545 -4.59 -15.74 9.45
N GLN A 546 -4.81 -16.41 10.57
CA GLN A 546 -4.99 -17.85 10.62
C GLN A 546 -6.28 -18.30 9.93
N LEU A 547 -6.22 -19.38 9.14
CA LEU A 547 -7.40 -20.00 8.54
C LEU A 547 -8.24 -20.65 9.65
N LEU A 548 -9.50 -20.24 9.77
CA LEU A 548 -10.46 -20.81 10.70
C LEU A 548 -11.48 -21.68 9.97
N PRO A 549 -12.14 -22.63 10.66
CA PRO A 549 -13.25 -23.39 10.08
C PRO A 549 -14.39 -22.50 9.57
N THR A 550 -14.56 -21.32 10.16
CA THR A 550 -15.56 -20.31 9.79
C THR A 550 -15.10 -19.36 8.68
N SER A 551 -13.81 -19.34 8.33
CA SER A 551 -13.28 -18.49 7.27
C SER A 551 -13.96 -18.80 5.94
N LYS A 552 -14.45 -17.76 5.27
CA LYS A 552 -15.17 -17.89 4.01
C LYS A 552 -14.20 -18.08 2.84
N VAL A 553 -14.27 -19.20 2.14
CA VAL A 553 -13.41 -19.52 1.00
C VAL A 553 -14.24 -19.82 -0.24
N CYS A 554 -13.66 -19.65 -1.43
CA CYS A 554 -14.27 -20.06 -2.68
C CYS A 554 -14.11 -21.58 -2.89
N SER A 555 -14.95 -22.15 -3.76
CA SER A 555 -14.93 -23.59 -4.08
C SER A 555 -13.58 -24.08 -4.58
N GLY A 556 -12.87 -23.28 -5.38
CA GLY A 556 -11.52 -23.61 -5.85
C GLY A 556 -10.53 -23.78 -4.69
N CYS A 557 -10.52 -22.86 -3.73
CA CYS A 557 -9.66 -22.95 -2.56
C CYS A 557 -10.08 -24.07 -1.61
N ALA A 558 -11.37 -24.35 -1.45
CA ALA A 558 -11.84 -25.51 -0.68
C ALA A 558 -11.37 -26.84 -1.30
N ASN A 559 -11.41 -26.97 -2.63
CA ASN A 559 -10.87 -28.13 -3.34
C ASN A 559 -9.35 -28.27 -3.15
N ASP A 560 -8.63 -27.15 -3.13
CA ASP A 560 -7.20 -27.15 -2.87
C ASP A 560 -6.87 -27.51 -1.41
N VAL A 561 -7.67 -27.10 -0.44
CA VAL A 561 -7.57 -27.56 0.96
C VAL A 561 -7.79 -29.08 1.03
N MET A 562 -8.79 -29.59 0.32
CA MET A 562 -9.02 -31.03 0.22
C MET A 562 -7.80 -31.75 -0.41
N ASN A 563 -7.14 -31.13 -1.39
CA ASN A 563 -5.91 -31.67 -1.97
C ASN A 563 -4.77 -31.78 -0.95
N ILE A 564 -4.53 -30.73 -0.17
CA ILE A 564 -3.53 -30.73 0.93
C ILE A 564 -3.86 -31.84 1.93
N LEU A 565 -5.13 -31.95 2.32
CA LEU A 565 -5.58 -32.93 3.30
C LEU A 565 -5.38 -34.37 2.80
N VAL A 566 -5.71 -34.66 1.53
CA VAL A 566 -5.46 -35.95 0.90
C VAL A 566 -3.96 -36.28 0.89
N TYR A 567 -3.13 -35.31 0.52
CA TYR A 567 -1.69 -35.46 0.47
C TYR A 567 -1.11 -35.79 1.86
N GLU A 568 -1.40 -34.95 2.86
CA GLU A 568 -0.96 -35.14 4.25
C GLU A 568 -1.43 -36.48 4.84
N THR A 569 -2.68 -36.86 4.57
CA THR A 569 -3.24 -38.11 5.09
C THR A 569 -2.51 -39.32 4.52
N LEU A 570 -2.30 -39.36 3.20
CA LEU A 570 -1.65 -40.50 2.55
C LEU A 570 -0.15 -40.55 2.78
N THR A 571 0.52 -39.41 2.92
CA THR A 571 1.94 -39.38 3.34
C THR A 571 2.10 -40.04 4.71
N GLN A 572 1.21 -39.78 5.66
CA GLN A 572 1.29 -40.37 7.00
C GLN A 572 0.76 -41.82 7.07
N LYS A 573 -0.21 -42.17 6.22
CA LYS A 573 -0.81 -43.51 6.16
C LYS A 573 -0.20 -44.38 5.06
N LYS A 574 1.00 -44.05 4.57
CA LYS A 574 1.69 -44.81 3.52
C LYS A 574 1.80 -46.30 3.85
N ALA A 575 2.03 -46.65 5.12
CA ALA A 575 2.11 -48.04 5.57
C ALA A 575 0.77 -48.81 5.53
N ALA A 576 -0.37 -48.11 5.52
CA ALA A 576 -1.69 -48.71 5.39
C ALA A 576 -2.10 -48.97 3.93
N LEU A 577 -1.30 -48.51 2.96
CA LEU A 577 -1.55 -48.75 1.54
C LEU A 577 -1.05 -50.14 1.10
N PRO A 578 -1.70 -50.78 0.11
CA PRO A 578 -1.24 -52.06 -0.44
C PRO A 578 0.23 -52.02 -0.85
N ALA A 579 0.95 -53.14 -0.68
CA ALA A 579 2.40 -53.23 -0.96
C ALA A 579 2.79 -52.71 -2.36
N GLY A 580 1.99 -53.02 -3.38
CA GLY A 580 2.24 -52.54 -4.75
C GLY A 580 2.17 -51.02 -4.94
N VAL A 581 1.54 -50.30 -4.01
CA VAL A 581 1.42 -48.84 -4.00
C VAL A 581 2.46 -48.22 -3.05
N SER A 582 2.62 -48.79 -1.85
CA SER A 582 3.50 -48.25 -0.80
C SER A 582 4.99 -48.47 -1.08
N LEU A 583 5.35 -49.50 -1.85
CA LEU A 583 6.72 -49.80 -2.27
C LEU A 583 7.19 -49.02 -3.50
N ARG A 584 6.32 -48.22 -4.14
CA ARG A 584 6.73 -47.40 -5.28
C ARG A 584 7.82 -46.41 -4.85
N PRO A 585 8.92 -46.29 -5.61
CA PRO A 585 9.92 -45.25 -5.35
C PRO A 585 9.29 -43.86 -5.46
N ASN A 586 9.75 -42.94 -4.62
CA ASN A 586 9.30 -41.55 -4.69
C ASN A 586 9.73 -40.93 -6.03
N CYS A 587 8.82 -40.19 -6.67
CA CYS A 587 9.16 -39.40 -7.84
C CYS A 587 10.12 -38.28 -7.45
N TRP A 588 11.21 -38.11 -8.20
CA TRP A 588 12.18 -37.03 -7.98
C TRP A 588 11.57 -35.63 -7.93
N TYR A 589 10.52 -35.41 -8.74
CA TYR A 589 9.81 -34.14 -8.81
C TYR A 589 8.59 -34.08 -7.88
N GLY A 590 8.26 -35.17 -7.18
CA GLY A 590 7.11 -35.26 -6.28
C GLY A 590 5.80 -34.80 -6.91
N GLN A 591 5.06 -33.97 -6.18
CA GLN A 591 3.80 -33.36 -6.63
C GLN A 591 3.92 -32.43 -7.86
N GLU A 592 5.14 -31.96 -8.18
CA GLU A 592 5.40 -31.05 -9.30
C GLU A 592 5.77 -31.79 -10.59
N CYS A 593 5.72 -33.12 -10.60
CA CYS A 593 6.13 -33.92 -11.75
C CYS A 593 5.23 -33.65 -12.98
N ARG A 594 5.80 -33.15 -14.08
CA ARG A 594 5.05 -32.94 -15.34
C ARG A 594 4.57 -34.25 -15.99
N ALA A 595 5.25 -35.36 -15.72
CA ALA A 595 4.91 -36.68 -16.26
C ALA A 595 3.81 -37.41 -15.47
N GLN A 596 3.23 -36.79 -14.43
CA GLN A 596 2.16 -37.39 -13.64
C GLN A 596 0.82 -37.53 -14.38
N GLY A 597 0.72 -37.05 -15.61
CA GLY A 597 -0.40 -37.34 -16.52
C GLY A 597 -0.24 -38.68 -17.27
N THR A 598 0.94 -39.30 -17.26
CA THR A 598 1.22 -40.52 -18.03
C THR A 598 1.08 -41.76 -17.14
N LEU A 599 0.12 -42.64 -17.47
CA LEU A 599 -0.21 -43.81 -16.66
C LEU A 599 1.01 -44.70 -16.33
N LYS A 600 1.90 -44.94 -17.31
CA LYS A 600 3.11 -45.74 -17.09
C LYS A 600 4.02 -45.14 -16.03
N HIS A 601 4.14 -43.82 -15.98
CA HIS A 601 4.97 -43.11 -15.00
C HIS A 601 4.32 -43.12 -13.62
N THR A 602 3.02 -42.86 -13.53
CA THR A 602 2.27 -42.82 -12.26
C THR A 602 2.12 -44.17 -11.60
N MET A 603 2.03 -45.26 -12.38
CA MET A 603 2.06 -46.61 -11.83
C MET A 603 3.41 -46.99 -11.23
N HIS A 604 4.51 -46.41 -11.73
CA HIS A 604 5.85 -46.79 -11.30
C HIS A 604 6.38 -45.94 -10.14
N TYR A 605 6.05 -44.65 -10.11
CA TYR A 605 6.54 -43.71 -9.10
C TYR A 605 5.41 -43.20 -8.19
N ASN A 606 5.72 -42.97 -6.92
CA ASN A 606 4.84 -42.29 -5.98
C ASN A 606 4.95 -40.77 -6.18
N HIS A 607 3.83 -40.09 -6.43
CA HIS A 607 3.79 -38.62 -6.55
C HIS A 607 3.30 -37.93 -5.27
N ILE A 608 2.78 -38.69 -4.31
CA ILE A 608 2.44 -38.22 -2.95
C ILE A 608 3.71 -38.26 -2.09
N CYS A 609 4.71 -37.49 -2.51
CA CYS A 609 6.00 -37.35 -1.82
C CYS A 609 6.59 -35.96 -2.07
N ARG A 610 7.47 -35.53 -1.16
CA ARG A 610 8.24 -34.30 -1.34
C ARG A 610 9.17 -34.44 -2.54
N ARG A 611 9.46 -33.30 -3.17
CA ARG A 611 10.45 -33.21 -4.26
C ARG A 611 11.83 -33.47 -3.65
N THR A 612 12.63 -34.33 -4.25
CA THR A 612 13.97 -34.68 -3.75
C THR A 612 15.10 -34.22 -4.68
N LYS A 613 14.79 -33.75 -5.90
CA LYS A 613 15.79 -33.41 -6.94
C LYS A 613 16.82 -32.33 -6.55
N PHE A 614 16.55 -31.49 -5.55
CA PHE A 614 17.43 -30.39 -5.14
C PHE A 614 17.85 -30.45 -3.66
N ASP A 615 17.32 -31.41 -2.91
CA ASP A 615 17.53 -31.50 -1.46
C ASP A 615 18.94 -31.98 -1.13
N ASP A 616 19.57 -32.79 -1.98
CA ASP A 616 20.93 -33.31 -1.74
C ASP A 616 21.98 -32.19 -1.62
N LYS A 617 21.83 -31.09 -2.39
CA LYS A 617 22.74 -29.93 -2.31
C LYS A 617 22.49 -29.04 -1.08
N GLU A 618 21.23 -28.88 -0.68
CA GLU A 618 20.87 -28.10 0.52
C GLU A 618 21.16 -28.88 1.81
N GLU A 619 20.99 -30.20 1.80
CA GLU A 619 21.28 -31.10 2.91
C GLU A 619 22.79 -31.31 3.08
N GLU A 620 23.57 -31.38 1.99
CA GLU A 620 25.04 -31.28 2.04
C GLU A 620 25.52 -29.92 2.55
N ALA A 621 24.90 -28.81 2.13
CA ALA A 621 25.23 -27.48 2.64
C ALA A 621 24.85 -27.32 4.12
N ALA A 622 23.73 -27.90 4.57
CA ALA A 622 23.31 -27.94 5.97
C ALA A 622 24.18 -28.88 6.80
N ALA A 623 24.64 -30.00 6.24
CA ALA A 623 25.57 -30.94 6.86
C ALA A 623 26.98 -30.34 6.98
N ARG A 624 27.47 -29.61 5.97
CA ARG A 624 28.70 -28.78 6.05
C ARG A 624 28.59 -27.73 7.15
N LYS A 625 27.45 -27.03 7.26
CA LYS A 625 27.17 -26.07 8.36
C LYS A 625 27.07 -26.72 9.74
N ARG A 626 26.59 -27.97 9.85
CA ARG A 626 26.57 -28.75 11.11
C ARG A 626 27.95 -29.25 11.50
N LYS A 627 28.79 -29.66 10.54
CA LYS A 627 30.20 -30.02 10.76
C LYS A 627 31.03 -28.81 11.21
N MET A 628 30.80 -27.63 10.63
CA MET A 628 31.50 -26.39 11.01
C MET A 628 31.14 -25.91 12.43
N ARG A 629 29.95 -26.26 12.94
CA ARG A 629 29.53 -26.01 14.33
C ARG A 629 30.16 -26.94 15.36
N TYR A 630 30.70 -28.09 14.95
CA TYR A 630 31.34 -29.06 15.85
C TYR A 630 32.85 -28.85 15.98
N ILE A 631 33.45 -27.98 15.16
CA ILE A 631 34.91 -27.72 15.16
C ILE A 631 35.28 -26.48 16.01
N VAL A 632 34.32 -25.62 16.39
CA VAL A 632 34.55 -24.43 17.23
C VAL A 632 34.16 -24.68 18.69
N GLY A 633 34.41 -25.90 19.20
CA GLY A 633 33.92 -26.34 20.50
C GLY A 633 34.80 -27.38 21.18
N SER A 634 36.11 -27.16 21.21
CA SER A 634 37.02 -27.77 22.19
C SER A 634 38.31 -26.95 22.27
N ASP A 635 38.52 -26.28 23.40
CA ASP A 635 39.78 -25.60 23.77
C ASP A 635 40.89 -26.62 24.10
N GLY A 636 42.14 -26.29 23.78
CA GLY A 636 43.31 -26.75 24.55
C GLY A 636 44.55 -27.22 23.79
N GLU A 637 45.57 -26.34 23.74
CA GLU A 637 47.02 -26.58 23.87
C GLU A 637 47.90 -27.05 22.68
N ASP A 638 48.91 -26.19 22.42
CA ASP A 638 50.32 -26.38 22.01
C ASP A 638 50.79 -26.74 20.57
N ALA A 639 51.76 -25.90 20.13
CA ALA A 639 52.83 -26.08 19.12
C ALA A 639 52.40 -26.16 17.64
N GLU A 640 53.15 -25.74 16.62
CA GLU A 640 54.38 -24.98 16.35
C GLU A 640 54.33 -24.76 14.81
N ASP A 641 55.12 -23.83 14.29
CA ASP A 641 55.20 -23.44 12.87
C ASP A 641 55.38 -24.62 11.89
N ASP A 642 54.72 -24.57 10.71
CA ASP A 642 55.32 -25.08 9.46
C ASP A 642 54.66 -24.45 8.22
N ASP A 643 55.51 -23.97 7.32
CA ASP A 643 55.21 -23.30 6.06
C ASP A 643 54.99 -24.36 4.96
N GLY A 644 53.98 -24.18 4.11
CA GLY A 644 53.75 -25.10 2.99
C GLY A 644 52.86 -24.53 1.89
N GLU A 645 53.49 -23.98 0.85
CA GLU A 645 52.92 -23.66 -0.46
C GLU A 645 52.42 -24.93 -1.19
N SER A 646 51.31 -24.82 -1.93
CA SER A 646 51.10 -25.40 -3.28
C SER A 646 49.62 -25.26 -3.70
N GLU A 647 49.33 -24.41 -4.69
CA GLU A 647 48.98 -24.78 -6.09
C GLU A 647 47.46 -24.87 -6.29
N ASP A 648 46.90 -23.78 -6.82
CA ASP A 648 45.56 -23.69 -7.38
C ASP A 648 45.58 -24.27 -8.80
N ASP A 649 44.87 -25.38 -9.02
CA ASP A 649 44.52 -25.88 -10.35
C ASP A 649 43.18 -25.28 -10.79
N ASP A 650 43.26 -24.36 -11.77
CA ASP A 650 42.15 -23.87 -12.58
C ASP A 650 41.83 -24.92 -13.66
N GLU A 651 40.63 -25.52 -13.64
CA GLU A 651 40.06 -26.21 -14.81
C GLU A 651 38.85 -25.42 -15.33
N GLU A 652 39.01 -24.97 -16.58
CA GLU A 652 38.04 -24.27 -17.43
C GLU A 652 36.97 -25.25 -17.94
N ASP A 653 35.68 -24.91 -17.79
CA ASP A 653 34.57 -25.60 -18.48
C ASP A 653 34.22 -24.82 -19.76
N GLU A 654 34.47 -25.45 -20.90
CA GLU A 654 34.13 -25.00 -22.26
C GLU A 654 32.60 -25.05 -22.51
N GLU A 655 31.99 -23.93 -22.90
CA GLU A 655 30.67 -23.88 -23.53
C GLU A 655 30.82 -24.01 -25.06
N ALA A 656 30.13 -25.00 -25.64
CA ALA A 656 30.08 -25.24 -27.08
C ALA A 656 28.87 -24.52 -27.71
N ASP A 657 29.16 -23.58 -28.61
CA ASP A 657 28.26 -22.98 -29.57
C ASP A 657 28.06 -23.91 -30.79
N GLU A 658 26.81 -24.15 -31.21
CA GLU A 658 26.49 -24.71 -32.53
C GLU A 658 25.62 -23.70 -33.29
N ASP A 659 26.26 -23.06 -34.28
CA ASP A 659 25.67 -22.28 -35.37
C ASP A 659 25.08 -23.22 -36.42
N ASP A 660 23.90 -22.88 -36.96
CA ASP A 660 23.42 -23.40 -38.24
C ASP A 660 22.63 -22.29 -38.96
N GLU A 661 23.26 -21.68 -39.98
CA GLU A 661 22.61 -20.84 -40.99
C GLU A 661 22.74 -21.46 -42.40
N ASP A 662 21.63 -21.32 -43.12
CA ASP A 662 21.43 -21.26 -44.58
C ASP A 662 21.42 -22.53 -45.46
N TYR A 663 20.30 -22.72 -46.17
CA TYR A 663 20.21 -22.53 -47.64
C TYR A 663 18.74 -22.56 -48.16
N ASP A 664 18.25 -21.38 -48.52
CA ASP A 664 17.64 -20.95 -49.80
C ASP A 664 16.33 -21.54 -50.41
N SER A 665 15.71 -20.60 -51.14
CA SER A 665 14.40 -20.37 -51.73
C SER A 665 13.77 -21.35 -52.75
N MET A 666 12.44 -21.26 -52.89
CA MET A 666 11.77 -21.04 -54.18
C MET A 666 10.32 -20.54 -54.01
N ALA A 667 9.95 -19.59 -54.86
CA ALA A 667 8.71 -18.82 -54.89
C ALA A 667 7.56 -19.55 -55.61
N GLU A 668 6.31 -19.20 -55.29
CA GLU A 668 5.20 -19.17 -56.26
C GLU A 668 4.10 -18.16 -55.86
N PHE A 669 3.70 -17.38 -56.86
CA PHE A 669 2.66 -16.33 -56.87
C PHE A 669 1.23 -16.89 -56.81
N ILE A 670 0.24 -16.07 -56.43
CA ILE A 670 -1.01 -15.79 -57.19
C ILE A 670 -1.78 -14.62 -56.55
N PHE A 671 -2.36 -13.79 -57.43
CA PHE A 671 -3.03 -12.49 -57.25
C PHE A 671 -4.48 -12.54 -56.74
N GLU A 672 -4.90 -11.37 -56.21
CA GLU A 672 -6.21 -10.68 -56.17
C GLU A 672 -7.48 -11.39 -56.70
N ASP A 673 -8.59 -11.26 -55.96
CA ASP A 673 -9.76 -10.52 -56.47
C ASP A 673 -10.83 -10.24 -55.39
N ASP A 674 -11.35 -9.01 -55.44
CA ASP A 674 -12.53 -8.48 -54.76
C ASP A 674 -13.83 -9.11 -55.28
N ILE A 675 -14.83 -9.32 -54.41
CA ILE A 675 -16.25 -9.35 -54.79
C ILE A 675 -17.08 -8.54 -53.78
N GLU A 676 -17.63 -7.43 -54.27
CA GLU A 676 -18.67 -6.61 -53.66
C GLU A 676 -20.04 -7.33 -53.62
N ARG A 677 -20.75 -7.22 -52.48
CA ARG A 677 -22.10 -6.61 -52.40
C ARG A 677 -22.58 -6.42 -50.97
#